data_AF-A0A7W6AFP1-F1
#
_entry.id   AF-A0A7W6AFP1-F1
#
_cell.length_a   1.000
_cell.length_b   1.000
_cell.length_c   1.000
_cell.angle_alpha   90.00
_cell.angle_beta   90.00
_cell.angle_gamma   90.00
#
_symmetry.space_group_name_H-M   'P 1'
#
loop_
_entity.id
_entity.type
_entity.pdbx_description
1 polymer ?
#
loop_
_entity_poly.entity_id
_entity_poly.type
_entity_poly.pdbx_seq_one_letter_code
_entity_poly.pdbx_strand_id
1 'polypeptide(L)'
;MDVQSVDGEHPRRSRVGAALVWLWRAYGRLVRLLTTLVGGIVLLCLGVLFVNYVVLSTPNATAYRNLDPSLPPCRDGLAKGWSILADLGRKALGDERKPESGGWEDASNDERAAVAQDANWGTRLRCSLQRHLVPSTKPGGKPLDYHLGFLEFQETGEPYALISRNARGRDEAMTSAMLKDKMQAGGHPPGEDGEAQPVITQLDALKQHLATGSHYVIVFIHGWRHDARIGDGNVADLRLYAAHAARFLQERCLIEPTACDTKVTAIYVGWRGARVDERGLEESFGKTVGGFLGNLSAGATLFDRKPVSEAIAPAAVSALRTLESVLAPPLGHKPDDPRARNKMLVVGHSLGGNMLATGLKDDVVKAVRRHKLGQVMPPVLGNLVLLINPASEATKWTAIQREVWSRVATHADSNTPLSEVQRDTGFFPAVQRPVMVSMTAALAFPAGGLRAGDCAWIGLDADDGYQDARSRIRDRLKSTDAMFDAGVDYDWATHDLFPTFKFDFRPAAGWLRRAAGRIEHRRPDGESCARTEPGDWLSGLEALPIHGLALLAETFPFQDSSRETSHTIGNLDPPRPAAGVLADAQPSAAPFGTTHELLGLHASGEERHHPYATLADAPIDCQPTNRWLTRARGRQDDQFGLYWDSENLGPAERGVRGQGVPTVEFLHGLQFAGIAPITAANDPFWNMRAFDNALARHDGYRLTSFICAVHQLVIDDITGVPQDMISTMR
;
A
#
# COMPACT_ATOMS: atom_id res chain seq x y z
N MET A 1 -105.35 23.07 8.01
CA MET A 1 -104.70 23.49 9.27
C MET A 1 -103.75 22.39 9.67
N ASP A 2 -102.52 22.81 9.98
CA ASP A 2 -101.38 22.08 10.54
C ASP A 2 -100.73 20.95 9.72
N VAL A 3 -99.65 21.36 9.03
CA VAL A 3 -98.58 20.51 8.50
C VAL A 3 -97.53 20.35 9.60
N GLN A 4 -97.26 19.10 9.98
CA GLN A 4 -96.24 18.69 10.94
C GLN A 4 -94.83 18.96 10.40
N SER A 5 -94.00 19.68 11.18
CA SER A 5 -92.56 19.82 10.94
C SER A 5 -91.79 18.74 11.70
N VAL A 6 -90.94 18.03 10.97
CA VAL A 6 -90.06 16.96 11.45
C VAL A 6 -88.76 17.54 12.03
N ASP A 7 -88.36 17.02 13.18
CA ASP A 7 -87.09 17.27 13.87
C ASP A 7 -85.86 16.69 13.15
N GLY A 8 -84.72 17.39 13.31
CA GLY A 8 -83.46 16.74 13.65
C GLY A 8 -82.38 16.60 12.57
N GLU A 9 -81.43 17.53 12.54
CA GLU A 9 -80.06 17.25 12.10
C GLU A 9 -79.03 18.08 12.90
N HIS A 10 -78.28 17.40 13.78
CA HIS A 10 -77.07 17.92 14.42
C HIS A 10 -75.88 17.82 13.45
N PRO A 11 -75.06 18.88 13.25
CA PRO A 11 -73.91 18.81 12.36
C PRO A 11 -72.72 18.12 13.03
N ARG A 12 -72.54 16.81 12.79
CA ARG A 12 -71.29 16.06 12.99
C ARG A 12 -70.28 16.39 11.87
N ARG A 13 -69.91 17.66 11.69
CA ARG A 13 -68.82 18.10 10.81
C ARG A 13 -67.91 19.08 11.55
N SER A 14 -66.87 18.59 12.24
CA SER A 14 -65.69 19.44 12.53
C SER A 14 -64.45 18.73 13.08
N ARG A 15 -64.52 17.51 13.63
CA ARG A 15 -63.32 16.90 14.26
C ARG A 15 -62.32 16.30 13.28
N VAL A 16 -62.79 15.71 12.17
CA VAL A 16 -61.91 15.07 11.17
C VAL A 16 -61.16 16.11 10.33
N GLY A 17 -61.83 17.21 9.94
CA GLY A 17 -61.19 18.32 9.21
C GLY A 17 -60.14 19.06 10.05
N ALA A 18 -60.40 19.27 11.34
CA ALA A 18 -59.43 19.89 12.25
C ALA A 18 -58.18 19.02 12.47
N ALA A 19 -58.35 17.69 12.59
CA ALA A 19 -57.24 16.75 12.72
C ALA A 19 -56.37 16.69 11.45
N LEU A 20 -56.99 16.67 10.26
CA LEU A 20 -56.28 16.72 8.97
C LEU A 20 -55.50 18.03 8.77
N VAL A 21 -56.08 19.18 9.14
CA VAL A 21 -55.40 20.47 9.06
C VAL A 21 -54.23 20.55 10.05
N TRP A 22 -54.38 19.97 11.24
CA TRP A 22 -53.30 19.91 12.23
C TRP A 22 -52.15 19.00 11.76
N LEU A 23 -52.47 17.81 11.24
CA LEU A 23 -51.49 16.87 10.65
C LEU A 23 -50.75 17.50 9.48
N TRP A 24 -51.46 18.20 8.58
CA TRP A 24 -50.84 18.90 7.44
C TRP A 24 -49.92 20.04 7.90
N ARG A 25 -50.30 20.79 8.94
CA ARG A 25 -49.45 21.85 9.52
C ARG A 25 -48.23 21.27 10.24
N ALA A 26 -48.38 20.14 10.94
CA ALA A 26 -47.27 19.45 11.58
C ALA A 26 -46.28 18.90 10.54
N TYR A 27 -46.78 18.27 9.48
CA TYR A 27 -45.98 17.81 8.34
C TYR A 27 -45.26 18.98 7.66
N GLY A 28 -45.96 20.08 7.37
CA GLY A 28 -45.35 21.27 6.76
C GLY A 28 -44.25 21.91 7.63
N ARG A 29 -44.39 21.88 8.97
CA ARG A 29 -43.33 22.32 9.89
C ARG A 29 -42.15 21.36 9.87
N LEU A 30 -42.40 20.04 9.93
CA LEU A 30 -41.36 19.02 9.87
C LEU A 30 -40.55 19.13 8.57
N VAL A 31 -41.22 19.26 7.42
CA VAL A 31 -40.59 19.43 6.11
C VAL A 31 -39.75 20.70 6.08
N ARG A 32 -40.24 21.85 6.57
CA ARG A 32 -39.43 23.07 6.64
C ARG A 32 -38.21 22.89 7.54
N LEU A 33 -38.37 22.27 8.70
CA LEU A 33 -37.27 22.01 9.64
C LEU A 33 -36.20 21.13 9.00
N LEU A 34 -36.61 20.05 8.32
CA LEU A 34 -35.73 19.20 7.52
C LEU A 34 -35.06 19.97 6.38
N THR A 35 -35.79 20.80 5.64
CA THR A 35 -35.24 21.56 4.50
C THR A 35 -34.22 22.60 4.97
N THR A 36 -34.49 23.28 6.09
CA THR A 36 -33.56 24.24 6.71
C THR A 36 -32.33 23.53 7.27
N LEU A 37 -32.51 22.36 7.89
CA LEU A 37 -31.40 21.52 8.36
C LEU A 37 -30.51 21.09 7.19
N VAL A 38 -31.11 20.54 6.12
CA VAL A 38 -30.40 20.11 4.92
C VAL A 38 -29.70 21.30 4.24
N GLY A 39 -30.40 22.43 4.07
CA GLY A 39 -29.81 23.65 3.50
C GLY A 39 -28.65 24.19 4.34
N GLY A 40 -28.76 24.13 5.67
CA GLY A 40 -27.68 24.49 6.59
C GLY A 40 -26.47 23.56 6.48
N ILE A 41 -26.70 22.24 6.38
CA ILE A 41 -25.65 21.25 6.15
C ILE A 41 -24.96 21.51 4.81
N VAL A 42 -25.72 21.76 3.74
CA VAL A 42 -25.16 22.04 2.40
C VAL A 42 -24.29 23.31 2.43
N LEU A 43 -24.77 24.40 3.05
CA LEU A 43 -23.99 25.63 3.21
C LEU A 43 -22.74 25.44 4.06
N LEU A 44 -22.82 24.64 5.13
CA LEU A 44 -21.67 24.26 5.94
C LEU A 44 -20.65 23.49 5.08
N CYS A 45 -21.08 22.47 4.34
CA CYS A 45 -20.22 21.69 3.44
C CYS A 45 -19.56 22.59 2.38
N LEU A 46 -20.31 23.50 1.76
CA LEU A 46 -19.77 24.46 0.78
C LEU A 46 -18.79 25.44 1.40
N GLY A 47 -19.07 25.95 2.61
CA GLY A 47 -18.17 26.82 3.35
C GLY A 47 -16.86 26.11 3.73
N VAL A 48 -16.95 24.86 4.16
CA VAL A 48 -15.79 23.99 4.43
C VAL A 48 -14.99 23.79 3.15
N LEU A 49 -15.62 23.42 2.03
CA LEU A 49 -14.95 23.32 0.73
C LEU A 49 -14.27 24.64 0.33
N PHE A 50 -14.94 25.79 0.46
CA PHE A 50 -14.33 27.08 0.12
C PHE A 50 -13.08 27.38 0.95
N VAL A 51 -13.14 27.20 2.28
CA VAL A 51 -11.99 27.40 3.18
C VAL A 51 -10.83 26.45 2.82
N ASN A 52 -11.13 25.20 2.54
CA ASN A 52 -10.13 24.20 2.17
C ASN A 52 -9.46 24.49 0.82
N TYR A 53 -10.25 24.85 -0.20
CA TYR A 53 -9.77 24.97 -1.56
C TYR A 53 -9.20 26.35 -1.92
N VAL A 54 -9.61 27.40 -1.20
CA VAL A 54 -9.23 28.79 -1.52
C VAL A 54 -8.32 29.39 -0.44
N VAL A 55 -8.56 29.11 0.84
CA VAL A 55 -7.83 29.75 1.95
C VAL A 55 -6.63 28.92 2.40
N LEU A 56 -6.76 27.60 2.42
CA LEU A 56 -5.76 26.66 2.97
C LEU A 56 -5.15 25.76 1.89
N SER A 57 -5.09 26.23 0.65
CA SER A 57 -4.49 25.46 -0.43
C SER A 57 -2.98 25.36 -0.25
N THR A 58 -2.42 24.17 -0.45
CA THR A 58 -0.96 23.99 -0.51
C THR A 58 -0.35 24.72 -1.72
N PRO A 59 0.90 25.21 -1.65
CA PRO A 59 1.53 25.92 -2.76
C PRO A 59 1.57 25.07 -4.04
N ASN A 60 1.18 25.66 -5.18
CA ASN A 60 1.42 25.06 -6.49
C ASN A 60 2.93 25.13 -6.81
N ALA A 61 3.48 24.11 -7.48
CA ALA A 61 4.79 24.14 -8.12
C ALA A 61 6.02 24.43 -7.21
N THR A 62 6.09 23.83 -6.01
CA THR A 62 7.26 23.92 -5.12
C THR A 62 7.89 22.55 -4.91
N ALA A 63 9.21 22.46 -5.08
CA ALA A 63 10.01 21.33 -4.60
C ALA A 63 10.57 21.62 -3.21
N TYR A 64 10.57 20.59 -2.37
CA TYR A 64 10.99 20.70 -0.97
C TYR A 64 12.44 20.25 -0.76
N ARG A 65 12.96 19.33 -1.59
CA ARG A 65 14.26 18.67 -1.44
C ARG A 65 15.11 18.85 -2.69
N ASN A 66 15.36 20.09 -3.06
CA ASN A 66 15.96 20.48 -4.34
C ASN A 66 17.33 21.14 -4.24
N LEU A 67 17.96 21.23 -3.07
CA LEU A 67 19.31 21.79 -2.99
C LEU A 67 20.33 20.84 -3.64
N ASP A 68 21.19 21.42 -4.49
CA ASP A 68 22.26 20.70 -5.17
C ASP A 68 23.20 20.01 -4.16
N PRO A 69 23.48 18.69 -4.34
CA PRO A 69 24.42 17.94 -3.51
C PRO A 69 25.82 18.55 -3.41
N SER A 70 26.24 19.36 -4.39
CA SER A 70 27.55 20.03 -4.41
C SER A 70 27.66 21.19 -3.41
N LEU A 71 26.54 21.71 -2.90
CA LEU A 71 26.55 22.81 -1.94
C LEU A 71 27.20 22.37 -0.62
N PRO A 72 27.96 23.25 0.08
CA PRO A 72 28.65 22.89 1.32
C PRO A 72 27.81 22.12 2.36
N PRO A 73 26.58 22.57 2.73
CA PRO A 73 25.79 21.83 3.72
C PRO A 73 25.39 20.41 3.27
N CYS A 74 25.22 20.19 1.96
CA CYS A 74 24.86 18.89 1.40
C CYS A 74 26.09 17.99 1.24
N ARG A 75 27.16 18.51 0.63
CA ARG A 75 28.43 17.80 0.43
C ARG A 75 29.05 17.35 1.75
N ASP A 76 29.10 18.24 2.73
CA ASP A 76 29.66 17.90 4.05
C ASP A 76 28.78 16.87 4.78
N GLY A 77 27.47 16.92 4.55
CA GLY A 77 26.51 15.92 5.02
C GLY A 77 26.70 14.55 4.39
N LEU A 78 26.90 14.47 3.07
CA LEU A 78 27.18 13.22 2.36
C LEU A 78 28.51 12.60 2.80
N ALA A 79 29.52 13.43 3.06
CA ALA A 79 30.82 12.96 3.54
C ALA A 79 30.75 12.38 4.97
N LYS A 80 30.06 13.07 5.89
CA LYS A 80 30.04 12.70 7.33
C LYS A 80 28.90 11.75 7.70
N GLY A 81 27.76 11.83 7.03
CA GLY A 81 26.50 11.22 7.44
C GLY A 81 25.80 11.98 8.57
N TRP A 82 24.47 11.87 8.65
CA TRP A 82 23.63 12.52 9.66
C TRP A 82 23.07 11.52 10.65
N SER A 83 23.39 11.68 11.94
CA SER A 83 22.81 10.89 13.04
C SER A 83 21.72 11.64 13.82
N ILE A 84 21.50 12.92 13.53
CA ILE A 84 20.69 13.82 14.37
C ILE A 84 19.28 13.28 14.67
N LEU A 85 18.64 12.64 13.70
CA LEU A 85 17.29 12.09 13.86
C LEU A 85 17.31 10.91 14.84
N ALA A 86 18.29 10.00 14.71
CA ALA A 86 18.44 8.89 15.65
C ALA A 86 18.86 9.37 17.06
N ASP A 87 19.73 10.38 17.14
CA ASP A 87 20.21 10.92 18.41
C ASP A 87 19.09 11.63 19.20
N LEU A 88 18.24 12.40 18.50
CA LEU A 88 17.05 13.02 19.07
C LEU A 88 15.97 11.99 19.39
N GLY A 89 15.74 11.05 18.49
CA GLY A 89 14.73 10.01 18.66
C GLY A 89 14.96 9.14 19.88
N ARG A 90 16.22 8.78 20.18
CA ARG A 90 16.55 8.04 21.42
C ARG A 90 16.22 8.82 22.68
N LYS A 91 16.48 10.13 22.68
CA LYS A 91 16.12 10.99 23.82
C LYS A 91 14.60 11.02 24.00
N ALA A 92 13.87 11.18 22.90
CA ALA A 92 12.41 11.18 22.92
C ALA A 92 11.80 9.84 23.38
N LEU A 93 12.44 8.70 23.06
CA LEU A 93 12.00 7.38 23.53
C LEU A 93 12.30 7.12 25.02
N GLY A 94 13.33 7.76 25.58
CA GLY A 94 13.67 7.66 27.01
C GLY A 94 12.70 8.42 27.92
N ASP A 95 12.05 9.45 27.39
CA ASP A 95 10.95 10.17 28.05
C ASP A 95 9.65 9.44 27.71
N GLU A 96 9.13 8.55 28.57
CA GLU A 96 7.98 7.62 28.38
C GLU A 96 6.65 8.24 27.83
N ARG A 97 6.66 8.87 26.66
CA ARG A 97 5.45 9.26 25.95
C ARG A 97 5.01 8.09 25.10
N LYS A 98 4.10 7.28 25.64
CA LYS A 98 3.30 6.37 24.82
C LYS A 98 2.56 7.22 23.77
N PRO A 99 2.78 7.00 22.47
CA PRO A 99 2.00 7.70 21.45
C PRO A 99 0.52 7.32 21.55
N GLU A 100 -0.37 8.33 21.54
CA GLU A 100 -1.84 8.17 21.58
C GLU A 100 -2.37 7.36 20.37
N SER A 101 -1.59 7.26 19.29
CA SER A 101 -1.97 6.53 18.07
C SER A 101 -1.84 5.03 18.17
N GLY A 102 -1.38 4.45 19.30
CA GLY A 102 -1.16 3.00 19.43
C GLY A 102 0.19 2.53 18.88
N GLY A 103 1.18 3.43 18.74
CA GLY A 103 2.54 3.09 18.30
C GLY A 103 2.78 3.18 16.79
N TRP A 104 1.80 3.64 16.01
CA TRP A 104 1.88 3.63 14.55
C TRP A 104 2.68 4.80 13.98
N GLU A 105 2.81 5.95 14.66
CA GLU A 105 3.75 7.00 14.27
C GLU A 105 5.09 6.81 15.00
N ASP A 106 6.19 6.70 14.24
CA ASP A 106 7.52 6.61 14.81
C ASP A 106 8.04 7.99 15.24
N ALA A 107 7.75 8.33 16.50
CA ALA A 107 8.20 9.57 17.13
C ALA A 107 9.74 9.70 17.20
N SER A 108 10.49 8.62 16.93
CA SER A 108 11.95 8.64 16.94
C SER A 108 12.58 9.11 15.62
N ASN A 109 11.74 9.50 14.64
CA ASN A 109 12.14 9.88 13.28
C ASN A 109 11.57 11.25 12.87
N ASP A 110 11.66 12.24 13.76
CA ASP A 110 11.06 13.57 13.56
C ASP A 110 12.07 14.63 13.08
N GLU A 111 11.91 15.07 11.85
CA GLU A 111 12.71 16.16 11.28
C GLU A 111 12.39 17.53 11.91
N ARG A 112 11.16 17.74 12.39
CA ARG A 112 10.77 19.03 13.02
C ARG A 112 11.49 19.21 14.34
N ALA A 113 11.66 18.13 15.11
CA ALA A 113 12.49 18.13 16.31
C ALA A 113 13.95 18.56 16.00
N ALA A 114 14.52 18.09 14.89
CA ALA A 114 15.87 18.50 14.46
C ALA A 114 15.95 19.99 14.09
N VAL A 115 14.95 20.51 13.37
CA VAL A 115 14.87 21.94 13.03
C VAL A 115 14.65 22.82 14.26
N ALA A 116 13.82 22.36 15.21
CA ALA A 116 13.58 23.06 16.46
C ALA A 116 14.83 23.13 17.34
N GLN A 117 15.67 22.08 17.30
CA GLN A 117 16.94 22.08 18.01
C GLN A 117 18.00 22.98 17.35
N ASP A 118 18.11 22.95 16.02
CA ASP A 118 19.00 23.83 15.25
C ASP A 118 18.37 24.16 13.89
N ALA A 119 18.02 25.42 13.70
CA ALA A 119 17.35 25.92 12.50
C ALA A 119 18.15 25.66 11.20
N ASN A 120 19.48 25.45 11.28
CA ASN A 120 20.29 25.07 10.12
C ASN A 120 19.89 23.72 9.52
N TRP A 121 19.29 22.83 10.31
CA TRP A 121 18.71 21.58 9.78
C TRP A 121 17.59 21.84 8.79
N GLY A 122 16.87 22.98 8.89
CA GLY A 122 15.89 23.37 7.89
C GLY A 122 16.50 23.56 6.50
N THR A 123 17.78 23.97 6.43
CA THR A 123 18.53 24.03 5.15
C THR A 123 19.13 22.67 4.78
N ARG A 124 19.79 21.97 5.72
CA ARG A 124 20.44 20.68 5.42
C ARG A 124 19.44 19.65 4.92
N LEU A 125 18.26 19.59 5.55
CA LEU A 125 17.21 18.67 5.15
C LEU A 125 16.63 18.99 3.76
N ARG A 126 16.88 20.16 3.15
CA ARG A 126 16.48 20.45 1.76
C ARG A 126 17.42 19.85 0.70
N CYS A 127 18.52 19.22 1.08
CA CYS A 127 19.43 18.55 0.14
C CYS A 127 18.69 17.43 -0.61
N SER A 128 18.85 17.40 -1.95
CA SER A 128 18.22 16.41 -2.83
C SER A 128 18.83 15.01 -2.69
N LEU A 129 20.06 14.94 -2.17
CA LEU A 129 20.72 13.71 -1.77
C LEU A 129 21.29 13.88 -0.36
N GLN A 130 21.05 12.87 0.49
CA GLN A 130 21.37 12.88 1.91
C GLN A 130 22.00 11.54 2.27
N ARG A 131 22.82 11.52 3.32
CA ARG A 131 23.35 10.29 3.92
C ARG A 131 22.99 10.27 5.39
N HIS A 132 22.36 9.21 5.85
CA HIS A 132 21.86 9.05 7.21
C HIS A 132 22.56 7.88 7.90
N LEU A 133 22.77 8.04 9.21
CA LEU A 133 23.41 7.05 10.06
C LEU A 133 22.50 6.75 11.25
N VAL A 134 22.28 5.47 11.53
CA VAL A 134 21.68 5.01 12.80
C VAL A 134 22.80 4.37 13.62
N PRO A 135 23.38 5.07 14.61
CA PRO A 135 24.52 4.54 15.36
C PRO A 135 24.13 3.32 16.21
N SER A 136 25.05 2.40 16.47
CA SER A 136 24.83 1.36 17.48
C SER A 136 25.32 1.86 18.85
N THR A 137 24.61 1.51 19.92
CA THR A 137 25.01 1.77 21.31
C THR A 137 25.72 0.57 21.94
N LYS A 138 25.64 -0.60 21.31
CA LYS A 138 26.28 -1.83 21.79
C LYS A 138 27.79 -1.79 21.52
N PRO A 139 28.65 -2.26 22.46
CA PRO A 139 30.07 -2.38 22.22
C PRO A 139 30.37 -3.25 20.98
N GLY A 140 31.08 -2.69 20.00
CA GLY A 140 31.40 -3.38 18.74
C GLY A 140 30.25 -3.47 17.72
N GLY A 141 29.08 -2.88 18.02
CA GLY A 141 27.97 -2.81 17.08
C GLY A 141 28.27 -1.86 15.92
N LYS A 142 27.79 -2.21 14.72
CA LYS A 142 27.99 -1.40 13.51
C LYS A 142 26.84 -0.42 13.33
N PRO A 143 27.10 0.83 12.92
CA PRO A 143 26.03 1.74 12.53
C PRO A 143 25.32 1.22 11.26
N LEU A 144 24.05 1.56 11.11
CA LEU A 144 23.35 1.42 9.84
C LEU A 144 23.61 2.68 9.00
N ASP A 145 23.96 2.51 7.74
CA ASP A 145 24.31 3.59 6.81
C ASP A 145 23.52 3.43 5.51
N TYR A 146 22.87 4.52 5.09
CA TYR A 146 22.11 4.56 3.84
C TYR A 146 22.02 5.97 3.27
N HIS A 147 21.77 6.04 1.97
CA HIS A 147 21.52 7.30 1.27
C HIS A 147 20.02 7.50 1.06
N LEU A 148 19.57 8.75 1.13
CA LEU A 148 18.21 9.16 0.85
C LEU A 148 18.23 10.23 -0.25
N GLY A 149 17.68 9.90 -1.40
CA GLY A 149 17.52 10.77 -2.54
C GLY A 149 16.07 11.17 -2.76
N PHE A 150 15.85 12.30 -3.43
CA PHE A 150 14.52 12.82 -3.73
C PHE A 150 14.37 13.08 -5.22
N LEU A 151 13.25 12.63 -5.78
CA LEU A 151 12.84 12.87 -7.15
C LEU A 151 11.41 13.41 -7.13
N GLU A 152 11.27 14.72 -7.16
CA GLU A 152 9.98 15.41 -7.10
C GLU A 152 9.52 15.81 -8.51
N PHE A 153 8.21 15.69 -8.75
CA PHE A 153 7.56 16.00 -10.02
C PHE A 153 6.61 17.18 -9.87
N GLN A 154 6.64 18.04 -10.89
CA GLN A 154 5.59 19.02 -11.15
C GLN A 154 4.31 18.31 -11.58
N GLU A 155 3.16 18.97 -11.45
CA GLU A 155 1.88 18.41 -11.91
C GLU A 155 1.82 18.23 -13.44
N THR A 156 2.75 18.84 -14.19
CA THR A 156 2.96 18.62 -15.63
C THR A 156 3.70 17.32 -15.95
N GLY A 157 4.23 16.62 -14.94
CA GLY A 157 5.08 15.45 -15.11
C GLY A 157 6.57 15.77 -15.28
N GLU A 158 6.97 17.03 -15.30
CA GLU A 158 8.39 17.39 -15.35
C GLU A 158 9.06 17.28 -13.97
N PRO A 159 10.25 16.67 -13.86
CA PRO A 159 10.99 16.66 -12.60
C PRO A 159 11.49 18.07 -12.25
N TYR A 160 11.59 18.37 -10.96
CA TYR A 160 12.10 19.68 -10.54
C TYR A 160 13.62 19.83 -10.79
N ALA A 161 14.00 21.05 -11.15
CA ALA A 161 15.39 21.48 -11.25
C ALA A 161 16.05 21.57 -9.87
N LEU A 162 17.36 21.32 -9.82
CA LEU A 162 18.15 21.60 -8.63
C LEU A 162 18.34 23.10 -8.46
N ILE A 163 18.43 23.53 -7.21
CA ILE A 163 18.68 24.92 -6.81
C ILE A 163 20.11 25.04 -6.29
N SER A 164 20.77 26.11 -6.71
CA SER A 164 22.02 26.58 -6.12
C SER A 164 21.83 27.95 -5.45
N ARG A 165 22.77 28.35 -4.60
CA ARG A 165 22.79 29.71 -4.04
C ARG A 165 23.59 30.64 -4.94
N ASN A 166 22.98 31.73 -5.38
CA ASN A 166 23.68 32.75 -6.17
C ASN A 166 24.56 33.66 -5.28
N ALA A 167 25.33 34.55 -5.92
CA ALA A 167 26.28 35.45 -5.25
C ALA A 167 25.64 36.40 -4.21
N ARG A 168 24.30 36.55 -4.22
CA ARG A 168 23.52 37.33 -3.25
C ARG A 168 22.85 36.45 -2.18
N GLY A 169 23.18 35.16 -2.12
CA GLY A 169 22.64 34.20 -1.16
C GLY A 169 21.20 33.78 -1.42
N ARG A 170 20.63 34.07 -2.61
CA ARG A 170 19.27 33.66 -2.99
C ARG A 170 19.28 32.35 -3.77
N ASP A 171 18.23 31.58 -3.58
CA ASP A 171 17.98 30.32 -4.28
C ASP A 171 17.71 30.60 -5.78
N GLU A 172 18.50 30.00 -6.66
CA GLU A 172 18.38 30.11 -8.11
C GLU A 172 18.50 28.72 -8.77
N ALA A 173 17.57 28.41 -9.67
CA ALA A 173 17.59 27.14 -10.40
C ALA A 173 18.90 26.99 -11.18
N MET A 174 19.52 25.81 -11.11
CA MET A 174 20.80 25.56 -11.76
C MET A 174 20.65 25.47 -13.26
N THR A 175 21.20 26.47 -13.94
CA THR A 175 21.31 26.49 -15.39
C THR A 175 22.67 25.98 -15.85
N SER A 176 22.73 25.56 -17.11
CA SER A 176 23.95 25.12 -17.80
C SER A 176 25.08 26.15 -17.76
N ALA A 177 24.74 27.46 -17.76
CA ALA A 177 25.70 28.54 -17.64
C ALA A 177 26.41 28.54 -16.26
N MET A 178 25.66 28.30 -15.17
CA MET A 178 26.22 28.24 -13.82
C MET A 178 27.16 27.04 -13.64
N LEU A 179 26.92 25.93 -14.35
CA LEU A 179 27.86 24.80 -14.39
C LEU A 179 29.12 25.11 -15.17
N LYS A 180 29.00 25.73 -16.34
CA LYS A 180 30.15 26.13 -17.16
C LYS A 180 31.06 27.07 -16.37
N ASP A 181 30.51 28.04 -15.65
CA ASP A 181 31.29 28.94 -14.77
C ASP A 181 32.01 28.17 -13.64
N LYS A 182 31.33 27.21 -12.99
CA LYS A 182 31.95 26.33 -11.97
C LYS A 182 33.05 25.43 -12.55
N MET A 183 32.89 24.95 -13.79
CA MET A 183 33.91 24.14 -14.49
C MET A 183 35.08 24.99 -15.00
N GLN A 184 34.82 26.22 -15.47
CA GLN A 184 35.85 27.16 -15.92
C GLN A 184 36.69 27.71 -14.76
N ALA A 185 36.12 27.79 -13.55
CA ALA A 185 36.89 28.02 -12.32
C ALA A 185 37.90 26.88 -11.99
N GLY A 186 37.85 25.77 -12.75
CA GLY A 186 38.82 24.68 -12.79
C GLY A 186 39.42 24.44 -14.18
N GLY A 187 39.92 25.48 -14.87
CA GLY A 187 40.93 25.38 -15.93
C GLY A 187 40.49 24.93 -17.34
N HIS A 188 40.42 25.92 -18.25
CA HIS A 188 40.33 25.91 -19.74
C HIS A 188 38.94 25.78 -20.42
N PRO A 189 38.73 26.46 -21.58
CA PRO A 189 37.39 26.80 -22.07
C PRO A 189 36.91 25.90 -23.21
N PRO A 190 35.59 25.84 -23.46
CA PRO A 190 35.08 25.55 -24.79
C PRO A 190 34.28 26.72 -25.37
N GLY A 191 34.50 26.92 -26.67
CA GLY A 191 33.92 27.96 -27.50
C GLY A 191 32.47 27.73 -27.91
N GLU A 192 32.05 28.66 -28.75
CA GLU A 192 30.73 28.98 -29.27
C GLU A 192 30.02 27.80 -29.96
N ASP A 193 28.76 27.56 -29.56
CA ASP A 193 27.59 27.48 -30.46
C ASP A 193 26.31 27.30 -29.62
N GLY A 194 25.31 28.13 -29.91
CA GLY A 194 24.12 28.36 -29.10
C GLY A 194 23.00 27.33 -29.27
N GLU A 195 23.20 26.12 -28.74
CA GLU A 195 22.09 25.23 -28.40
C GLU A 195 21.67 25.42 -26.93
N ALA A 196 20.36 25.55 -26.68
CA ALA A 196 19.82 25.63 -25.33
C ALA A 196 20.13 24.33 -24.56
N GLN A 197 21.10 24.40 -23.65
CA GLN A 197 21.64 23.23 -22.94
C GLN A 197 20.82 22.86 -21.68
N PRO A 198 20.73 21.57 -21.33
CA PRO A 198 19.74 21.04 -20.38
C PRO A 198 19.96 21.46 -18.92
N VAL A 199 18.87 21.81 -18.24
CA VAL A 199 18.81 22.10 -16.79
C VAL A 199 19.15 20.83 -15.99
N ILE A 200 19.99 20.93 -14.95
CA ILE A 200 20.30 19.77 -14.09
C ILE A 200 19.13 19.50 -13.15
N THR A 201 18.61 18.29 -13.24
CA THR A 201 17.47 17.83 -12.46
C THR A 201 17.88 17.00 -11.25
N GLN A 202 16.95 16.78 -10.33
CA GLN A 202 17.11 15.78 -9.27
C GLN A 202 17.46 14.38 -9.81
N LEU A 203 16.92 14.00 -10.97
CA LEU A 203 17.21 12.74 -11.64
C LEU A 203 18.69 12.62 -12.02
N ASP A 204 19.32 13.70 -12.49
CA ASP A 204 20.73 13.70 -12.88
C ASP A 204 21.67 13.51 -11.70
N ALA A 205 21.36 14.12 -10.54
CA ALA A 205 22.10 13.88 -9.31
C ALA A 205 22.03 12.41 -8.86
N LEU A 206 20.84 11.78 -8.97
CA LEU A 206 20.66 10.36 -8.66
C LEU A 206 21.43 9.46 -9.63
N LYS A 207 21.38 9.75 -10.93
CA LYS A 207 22.17 9.03 -11.95
C LYS A 207 23.65 9.07 -11.64
N GLN A 208 24.18 10.24 -11.28
CA GLN A 208 25.58 10.39 -10.93
C GLN A 208 25.95 9.57 -9.68
N HIS A 209 25.11 9.57 -8.64
CA HIS A 209 25.33 8.81 -7.41
C HIS A 209 25.31 7.29 -7.64
N LEU A 210 24.39 6.79 -8.47
CA LEU A 210 24.20 5.36 -8.73
C LEU A 210 25.15 4.78 -9.79
N ALA A 211 25.90 5.61 -10.50
CA ALA A 211 26.74 5.17 -11.62
C ALA A 211 27.92 4.27 -11.20
N THR A 212 28.28 4.24 -9.92
CA THR A 212 29.48 3.54 -9.43
C THR A 212 29.22 2.74 -8.16
N GLY A 213 29.71 1.49 -8.13
CA GLY A 213 29.61 0.62 -6.96
C GLY A 213 28.41 -0.33 -7.02
N SER A 214 28.17 -1.03 -5.90
CA SER A 214 27.02 -1.92 -5.73
C SER A 214 25.94 -1.21 -4.90
N HIS A 215 24.70 -1.22 -5.39
CA HIS A 215 23.57 -0.54 -4.79
C HIS A 215 22.38 -1.48 -4.61
N TYR A 216 21.76 -1.38 -3.44
CA TYR A 216 20.38 -1.80 -3.24
C TYR A 216 19.49 -0.56 -3.18
N VAL A 217 18.71 -0.35 -4.23
CA VAL A 217 17.87 0.82 -4.41
C VAL A 217 16.44 0.50 -3.97
N ILE A 218 15.87 1.36 -3.13
CA ILE A 218 14.47 1.29 -2.72
C ILE A 218 13.81 2.57 -3.20
N VAL A 219 12.91 2.45 -4.16
CA VAL A 219 12.09 3.58 -4.60
C VAL A 219 10.78 3.52 -3.84
N PHE A 220 10.35 4.64 -3.27
CA PHE A 220 9.05 4.76 -2.62
C PHE A 220 8.28 5.94 -3.22
N ILE A 221 7.17 5.61 -3.88
CA ILE A 221 6.23 6.55 -4.47
C ILE A 221 5.09 6.73 -3.48
N HIS A 222 4.96 7.94 -2.95
CA HIS A 222 4.09 8.21 -1.80
C HIS A 222 2.60 8.14 -2.11
N GLY A 223 1.80 8.07 -1.04
CA GLY A 223 0.34 8.08 -1.12
C GLY A 223 -0.29 9.47 -1.25
N TRP A 224 -1.61 9.47 -1.15
CA TRP A 224 -2.43 10.67 -1.06
C TRP A 224 -2.09 11.48 0.20
N ARG A 225 -2.19 12.82 0.15
CA ARG A 225 -1.85 13.78 1.24
C ARG A 225 -0.36 13.97 1.57
N HIS A 226 0.53 13.25 0.89
CA HIS A 226 1.96 13.35 1.14
C HIS A 226 2.70 14.17 0.07
N ASP A 227 3.86 14.69 0.47
CA ASP A 227 4.84 15.30 -0.41
C ASP A 227 6.24 15.13 0.22
N ALA A 228 7.26 15.85 -0.25
CA ALA A 228 8.62 15.74 0.27
C ALA A 228 8.96 16.79 1.36
N ARG A 229 7.98 17.49 1.94
CA ARG A 229 8.24 18.54 2.93
C ARG A 229 8.93 18.02 4.19
N ILE A 230 9.48 18.95 4.97
CA ILE A 230 10.11 18.62 6.26
C ILE A 230 9.04 18.12 7.24
N GLY A 231 9.30 16.96 7.84
CA GLY A 231 8.38 16.27 8.74
C GLY A 231 7.23 15.54 8.04
N ASP A 232 7.36 15.20 6.75
CA ASP A 232 6.42 14.29 6.09
C ASP A 232 6.57 12.85 6.61
N GLY A 233 5.45 12.17 6.84
CA GLY A 233 5.40 10.82 7.40
C GLY A 233 5.91 9.74 6.44
N ASN A 234 5.61 9.83 5.15
CA ASN A 234 6.08 8.86 4.16
C ASN A 234 7.58 9.00 3.91
N VAL A 235 8.14 10.21 4.02
CA VAL A 235 9.60 10.39 4.03
C VAL A 235 10.23 9.72 5.26
N ALA A 236 9.58 9.81 6.43
CA ALA A 236 10.02 9.10 7.64
C ALA A 236 9.94 7.58 7.44
N ASP A 237 8.86 7.06 6.86
CA ASP A 237 8.69 5.64 6.58
C ASP A 237 9.74 5.11 5.60
N LEU A 238 10.06 5.87 4.55
CA LEU A 238 11.14 5.50 3.65
C LEU A 238 12.49 5.41 4.38
N ARG A 239 12.77 6.31 5.33
CA ARG A 239 13.98 6.20 6.18
C ARG A 239 13.97 4.94 7.03
N LEU A 240 12.82 4.57 7.58
CA LEU A 240 12.65 3.32 8.33
C LEU A 240 12.95 2.09 7.45
N TYR A 241 12.37 2.03 6.24
CA TYR A 241 12.64 0.98 5.26
C TYR A 241 14.12 0.92 4.87
N ALA A 242 14.74 2.07 4.62
CA ALA A 242 16.15 2.15 4.25
C ALA A 242 17.07 1.65 5.36
N ALA A 243 16.77 1.99 6.61
CA ALA A 243 17.51 1.51 7.77
C ALA A 243 17.32 0.00 7.97
N HIS A 244 16.11 -0.53 7.80
CA HIS A 244 15.85 -1.97 7.80
C HIS A 244 16.65 -2.69 6.71
N ALA A 245 16.61 -2.19 5.48
CA ALA A 245 17.38 -2.76 4.38
C ALA A 245 18.89 -2.77 4.64
N ALA A 246 19.42 -1.69 5.23
CA ALA A 246 20.84 -1.62 5.59
C ALA A 246 21.19 -2.69 6.63
N ARG A 247 20.31 -2.90 7.62
CA ARG A 247 20.46 -3.95 8.61
C ARG A 247 20.39 -5.35 7.99
N PHE A 248 19.39 -5.61 7.14
CA PHE A 248 19.18 -6.92 6.53
C PHE A 248 20.34 -7.34 5.61
N LEU A 249 20.95 -6.38 4.90
CA LEU A 249 22.19 -6.61 4.14
C LEU A 249 23.38 -6.92 5.06
N GLN A 250 23.51 -6.22 6.20
CA GLN A 250 24.55 -6.53 7.19
C GLN A 250 24.39 -7.93 7.78
N GLU A 251 23.17 -8.42 8.00
CA GLU A 251 22.92 -9.80 8.47
C GLU A 251 23.32 -10.84 7.41
N ARG A 252 23.10 -10.55 6.13
CA ARG A 252 23.45 -11.43 4.99
C ARG A 252 24.94 -11.47 4.67
N CYS A 253 25.70 -10.45 5.08
CA CYS A 253 27.16 -10.38 4.97
C CYS A 253 27.88 -11.64 5.49
N LEU A 254 27.30 -12.35 6.47
CA LEU A 254 27.85 -13.59 7.04
C LEU A 254 27.84 -14.79 6.07
N ILE A 255 26.88 -14.82 5.15
CA ILE A 255 26.72 -15.89 4.15
C ILE A 255 27.09 -15.45 2.74
N GLU A 256 26.96 -14.15 2.45
CA GLU A 256 27.25 -13.52 1.18
C GLU A 256 28.15 -12.28 1.43
N PRO A 257 29.48 -12.43 1.36
CA PRO A 257 30.42 -11.33 1.64
C PRO A 257 30.21 -10.10 0.74
N THR A 258 29.62 -10.30 -0.44
CA THR A 258 29.33 -9.23 -1.39
C THR A 258 28.20 -8.31 -0.92
N ALA A 259 27.32 -8.78 -0.04
CA ALA A 259 26.29 -7.96 0.60
C ALA A 259 26.89 -6.89 1.53
N CYS A 260 28.11 -7.10 2.03
CA CYS A 260 28.81 -6.13 2.88
C CYS A 260 29.22 -4.86 2.11
N ASP A 261 29.43 -4.97 0.79
CA ASP A 261 29.88 -3.88 -0.08
C ASP A 261 28.70 -3.13 -0.75
N THR A 262 27.49 -3.67 -0.64
CA THR A 262 26.28 -3.10 -1.24
C THR A 262 25.76 -1.93 -0.40
N LYS A 263 25.64 -0.75 -1.04
CA LYS A 263 25.11 0.46 -0.40
C LYS A 263 23.60 0.55 -0.56
N VAL A 264 22.88 0.87 0.52
CA VAL A 264 21.45 1.18 0.42
C VAL A 264 21.26 2.61 -0.08
N THR A 265 20.43 2.78 -1.11
CA THR A 265 19.98 4.09 -1.60
C THR A 265 18.47 4.10 -1.71
N ALA A 266 17.82 4.79 -0.79
CA ALA A 266 16.39 5.03 -0.84
C ALA A 266 16.08 6.27 -1.68
N ILE A 267 15.06 6.22 -2.54
CA ILE A 267 14.65 7.30 -3.42
C ILE A 267 13.17 7.58 -3.17
N TYR A 268 12.89 8.77 -2.65
CA TYR A 268 11.53 9.25 -2.48
C TYR A 268 11.04 9.89 -3.77
N VAL A 269 9.95 9.38 -4.33
CA VAL A 269 9.30 9.99 -5.49
C VAL A 269 8.14 10.84 -5.01
N GLY A 270 8.31 12.15 -5.18
CA GLY A 270 7.42 13.20 -4.69
C GLY A 270 6.56 13.85 -5.78
N TRP A 271 5.36 14.24 -5.44
CA TRP A 271 4.58 15.27 -6.13
C TRP A 271 3.66 15.94 -5.11
N ARG A 272 2.85 16.89 -5.54
CA ARG A 272 1.89 17.52 -4.65
C ARG A 272 0.67 16.61 -4.40
N GLY A 273 0.77 15.76 -3.36
CA GLY A 273 -0.25 14.79 -2.99
C GLY A 273 -1.40 15.34 -2.13
N ALA A 274 -1.19 16.43 -1.38
CA ALA A 274 -2.25 17.15 -0.66
C ALA A 274 -2.67 18.40 -1.43
N ARG A 275 -3.97 18.72 -1.47
CA ARG A 275 -4.45 20.03 -1.95
C ARG A 275 -4.70 21.01 -0.81
N VAL A 276 -5.03 20.50 0.37
CA VAL A 276 -5.33 21.26 1.59
C VAL A 276 -4.19 21.12 2.57
N ASP A 277 -3.79 22.20 3.21
CA ASP A 277 -2.84 22.19 4.32
C ASP A 277 -3.54 21.82 5.63
N GLU A 278 -3.82 20.53 5.79
CA GLU A 278 -4.53 19.97 6.95
C GLU A 278 -3.76 20.19 8.26
N ARG A 279 -2.44 20.29 8.17
CA ARG A 279 -1.58 20.65 9.30
C ARG A 279 -1.82 22.09 9.75
N GLY A 280 -1.96 23.01 8.79
CA GLY A 280 -2.41 24.37 9.06
C GLY A 280 -3.82 24.43 9.68
N LEU A 281 -4.73 23.50 9.30
CA LEU A 281 -6.06 23.38 9.92
C LEU A 281 -6.00 22.91 11.37
N GLU A 282 -5.20 21.88 11.65
CA GLU A 282 -5.00 21.39 13.02
C GLU A 282 -4.34 22.45 13.91
N GLU A 283 -3.35 23.16 13.39
CA GLU A 283 -2.68 24.25 14.10
C GLU A 283 -3.62 25.45 14.33
N SER A 284 -4.50 25.77 13.37
CA SER A 284 -5.39 26.95 13.45
C SER A 284 -6.69 26.72 14.22
N PHE A 285 -7.24 25.49 14.20
CA PHE A 285 -8.56 25.18 14.77
C PHE A 285 -8.51 24.09 15.86
N GLY A 286 -7.31 23.63 16.23
CA GLY A 286 -7.10 22.58 17.22
C GLY A 286 -7.40 21.17 16.69
N LYS A 287 -6.86 20.14 17.37
CA LYS A 287 -6.92 18.74 16.91
C LYS A 287 -8.32 18.18 16.72
N THR A 288 -9.29 18.55 17.56
CA THR A 288 -10.64 17.96 17.51
C THR A 288 -11.48 18.50 16.35
N VAL A 289 -11.53 19.84 16.20
CA VAL A 289 -12.33 20.48 15.14
C VAL A 289 -11.55 20.54 13.83
N GLY A 290 -10.26 20.92 13.89
CA GLY A 290 -9.35 20.92 12.74
C GLY A 290 -9.11 19.52 12.19
N GLY A 291 -8.99 18.49 13.03
CA GLY A 291 -8.85 17.10 12.58
C GLY A 291 -10.12 16.52 11.97
N PHE A 292 -11.31 16.84 12.50
CA PHE A 292 -12.59 16.42 11.91
C PHE A 292 -12.84 17.10 10.54
N LEU A 293 -12.64 18.42 10.47
CA LEU A 293 -12.74 19.18 9.23
C LEU A 293 -11.67 18.76 8.22
N GLY A 294 -10.46 18.48 8.70
CA GLY A 294 -9.34 17.94 7.94
C GLY A 294 -9.65 16.56 7.34
N ASN A 295 -10.24 15.64 8.09
CA ASN A 295 -10.58 14.30 7.58
C ASN A 295 -11.72 14.34 6.53
N LEU A 296 -12.75 15.17 6.75
CA LEU A 296 -13.83 15.37 5.78
C LEU A 296 -13.36 16.07 4.50
N SER A 297 -12.50 17.08 4.64
CA SER A 297 -11.93 17.80 3.51
C SER A 297 -10.92 16.98 2.73
N ALA A 298 -10.09 16.23 3.45
CA ALA A 298 -9.16 15.26 2.91
C ALA A 298 -9.92 14.33 1.95
N GLY A 299 -10.95 13.61 2.42
CA GLY A 299 -11.68 12.65 1.57
C GLY A 299 -12.13 13.23 0.21
N ALA A 300 -12.51 14.52 0.16
CA ALA A 300 -12.86 15.21 -1.08
C ALA A 300 -11.66 15.52 -2.01
N THR A 301 -10.45 15.67 -1.48
CA THR A 301 -9.24 15.90 -2.30
C THR A 301 -8.71 14.66 -3.02
N LEU A 302 -9.04 13.44 -2.56
CA LEU A 302 -8.60 12.21 -3.24
C LEU A 302 -9.01 12.23 -4.72
N PHE A 303 -10.23 12.69 -5.02
CA PHE A 303 -10.78 12.84 -6.37
C PHE A 303 -9.93 13.72 -7.28
N ASP A 304 -9.42 14.82 -6.75
CA ASP A 304 -8.61 15.77 -7.52
C ASP A 304 -7.18 15.29 -7.72
N ARG A 305 -6.68 14.42 -6.83
CA ARG A 305 -5.28 14.01 -6.82
C ARG A 305 -5.06 12.70 -7.57
N LYS A 306 -6.09 11.86 -7.68
CA LYS A 306 -6.00 10.64 -8.48
C LYS A 306 -5.69 10.91 -9.97
N PRO A 307 -6.40 11.79 -10.70
CA PRO A 307 -6.05 12.10 -12.09
C PRO A 307 -4.64 12.67 -12.26
N VAL A 308 -4.16 13.43 -11.26
CA VAL A 308 -2.78 13.95 -11.25
C VAL A 308 -1.77 12.81 -11.13
N SER A 309 -2.01 11.83 -10.24
CA SER A 309 -1.15 10.64 -10.15
C SER A 309 -1.09 9.85 -11.47
N GLU A 310 -2.21 9.80 -12.22
CA GLU A 310 -2.29 9.12 -13.52
C GLU A 310 -1.58 9.93 -14.62
N ALA A 311 -1.66 11.26 -14.58
CA ALA A 311 -0.98 12.14 -15.52
C ALA A 311 0.55 12.13 -15.34
N ILE A 312 1.05 12.05 -14.10
CA ILE A 312 2.48 11.99 -13.79
C ILE A 312 3.08 10.58 -14.05
N ALA A 313 2.26 9.53 -14.01
CA ALA A 313 2.70 8.14 -14.09
C ALA A 313 3.69 7.83 -15.23
N PRO A 314 3.46 8.25 -16.49
CA PRO A 314 4.38 7.96 -17.59
C PRO A 314 5.77 8.58 -17.36
N ALA A 315 5.82 9.81 -16.85
CA ALA A 315 7.07 10.52 -16.60
C ALA A 315 7.84 9.90 -15.42
N ALA A 316 7.14 9.55 -14.33
CA ALA A 316 7.73 8.85 -13.20
C ALA A 316 8.32 7.49 -13.62
N VAL A 317 7.56 6.66 -14.34
CA VAL A 317 8.05 5.37 -14.85
C VAL A 317 9.26 5.55 -15.78
N SER A 318 9.24 6.56 -16.65
CA SER A 318 10.38 6.87 -17.53
C SER A 318 11.65 7.25 -16.76
N ALA A 319 11.53 8.07 -15.71
CA ALA A 319 12.65 8.42 -14.84
C ALA A 319 13.20 7.18 -14.10
N LEU A 320 12.32 6.30 -13.61
CA LEU A 320 12.73 5.06 -12.95
C LEU A 320 13.42 4.08 -13.90
N ARG A 321 12.97 3.98 -15.16
CA ARG A 321 13.67 3.22 -16.22
C ARG A 321 15.06 3.78 -16.49
N THR A 322 15.21 5.10 -16.44
CA THR A 322 16.52 5.74 -16.56
C THR A 322 17.44 5.31 -15.41
N LEU A 323 16.96 5.31 -14.16
CA LEU A 323 17.74 4.84 -13.02
C LEU A 323 18.08 3.34 -13.13
N GLU A 324 17.13 2.53 -13.55
CA GLU A 324 17.34 1.10 -13.82
C GLU A 324 18.46 0.87 -14.86
N SER A 325 18.49 1.67 -15.93
CA SER A 325 19.56 1.59 -16.95
C SER A 325 20.94 1.95 -16.40
N VAL A 326 21.00 2.85 -15.42
CA VAL A 326 22.27 3.21 -14.75
C VAL A 326 22.73 2.10 -13.81
N LEU A 327 21.78 1.42 -13.16
CA LEU A 327 22.07 0.30 -12.26
C LEU A 327 22.50 -0.96 -13.01
N ALA A 328 22.07 -1.14 -14.26
CA ALA A 328 22.43 -2.29 -15.07
C ALA A 328 23.95 -2.31 -15.38
N PRO A 329 24.58 -3.49 -15.35
CA PRO A 329 25.97 -3.58 -15.79
C PRO A 329 26.06 -3.38 -17.33
N PRO A 330 27.18 -2.85 -17.85
CA PRO A 330 27.38 -2.69 -19.29
C PRO A 330 27.39 -4.03 -20.02
N LEU A 331 26.99 -4.03 -21.29
CA LEU A 331 27.11 -5.21 -22.15
C LEU A 331 28.57 -5.69 -22.21
N GLY A 332 28.80 -6.98 -21.96
CA GLY A 332 30.15 -7.57 -21.92
C GLY A 332 30.94 -7.27 -20.64
N HIS A 333 30.27 -6.92 -19.54
CA HIS A 333 30.92 -6.68 -18.25
C HIS A 333 31.73 -7.89 -17.77
N LYS A 334 32.76 -7.62 -16.95
CA LYS A 334 33.50 -8.67 -16.25
C LYS A 334 32.58 -9.35 -15.22
N PRO A 335 32.75 -10.66 -14.93
CA PRO A 335 31.98 -11.36 -13.90
C PRO A 335 31.98 -10.66 -12.53
N ASP A 336 33.04 -9.90 -12.22
CA ASP A 336 33.20 -9.18 -10.96
C ASP A 336 32.70 -7.72 -10.99
N ASP A 337 31.98 -7.27 -12.03
CA ASP A 337 31.40 -5.91 -12.04
C ASP A 337 30.40 -5.79 -10.87
N PRO A 338 30.62 -4.86 -9.92
CA PRO A 338 29.75 -4.72 -8.76
C PRO A 338 28.29 -4.39 -9.12
N ARG A 339 28.05 -3.83 -10.32
CA ARG A 339 26.71 -3.50 -10.82
C ARG A 339 25.90 -4.72 -11.24
N ALA A 340 26.54 -5.86 -11.53
CA ALA A 340 25.83 -7.11 -11.79
C ALA A 340 25.01 -7.59 -10.57
N ARG A 341 25.27 -7.01 -9.39
CA ARG A 341 24.59 -7.30 -8.13
C ARG A 341 23.61 -6.20 -7.71
N ASN A 342 23.46 -5.15 -8.52
CA ASN A 342 22.54 -4.06 -8.20
C ASN A 342 21.11 -4.58 -8.19
N LYS A 343 20.36 -4.13 -7.19
CA LYS A 343 18.95 -4.49 -7.05
C LYS A 343 18.12 -3.22 -6.85
N MET A 344 16.90 -3.23 -7.37
CA MET A 344 15.95 -2.13 -7.28
C MET A 344 14.57 -2.67 -6.90
N LEU A 345 14.07 -2.26 -5.74
CA LEU A 345 12.69 -2.48 -5.30
C LEU A 345 11.91 -1.19 -5.54
N VAL A 346 10.79 -1.26 -6.25
CA VAL A 346 9.92 -0.09 -6.51
C VAL A 346 8.60 -0.26 -5.79
N VAL A 347 8.36 0.56 -4.77
CA VAL A 347 7.17 0.52 -3.92
C VAL A 347 6.27 1.70 -4.24
N GLY A 348 4.99 1.44 -4.48
CA GLY A 348 3.95 2.46 -4.57
C GLY A 348 2.89 2.22 -3.51
N HIS A 349 2.71 3.17 -2.60
CA HIS A 349 1.67 3.13 -1.57
C HIS A 349 0.45 3.94 -2.01
N SER A 350 -0.77 3.45 -1.79
CA SER A 350 -2.00 4.23 -2.00
C SER A 350 -2.09 4.82 -3.43
N LEU A 351 -2.14 6.15 -3.60
CA LEU A 351 -2.09 6.80 -4.92
C LEU A 351 -0.76 6.58 -5.67
N GLY A 352 0.35 6.38 -4.99
CA GLY A 352 1.60 5.93 -5.60
C GLY A 352 1.49 4.53 -6.19
N GLY A 353 0.72 3.65 -5.53
CA GLY A 353 0.33 2.35 -6.09
C GLY A 353 -0.53 2.50 -7.35
N ASN A 354 -1.47 3.45 -7.36
CA ASN A 354 -2.24 3.80 -8.55
C ASN A 354 -1.37 4.33 -9.69
N MET A 355 -0.38 5.18 -9.38
CA MET A 355 0.58 5.68 -10.36
C MET A 355 1.32 4.52 -11.06
N LEU A 356 1.89 3.59 -10.28
CA LEU A 356 2.58 2.43 -10.82
C LEU A 356 1.66 1.50 -11.61
N ALA A 357 0.49 1.15 -11.06
CA ALA A 357 -0.49 0.32 -11.75
C ALA A 357 -0.92 0.94 -13.08
N THR A 358 -1.10 2.25 -13.12
CA THR A 358 -1.47 2.99 -14.35
C THR A 358 -0.33 3.00 -15.36
N GLY A 359 0.87 3.38 -14.92
CA GLY A 359 2.03 3.55 -15.80
C GLY A 359 2.59 2.22 -16.36
N LEU A 360 2.40 1.10 -15.65
CA LEU A 360 2.96 -0.20 -16.02
C LEU A 360 1.96 -1.15 -16.68
N LYS A 361 0.64 -0.96 -16.53
CA LYS A 361 -0.39 -1.90 -17.02
C LYS A 361 -0.16 -2.35 -18.46
N ASP A 362 -0.01 -1.40 -19.39
CA ASP A 362 0.10 -1.73 -20.81
C ASP A 362 1.42 -2.43 -21.14
N ASP A 363 2.50 -2.11 -20.43
CA ASP A 363 3.80 -2.74 -20.63
C ASP A 363 3.83 -4.15 -20.05
N VAL A 364 3.18 -4.38 -18.91
CA VAL A 364 2.97 -5.72 -18.34
C VAL A 364 2.13 -6.58 -19.28
N VAL A 365 0.98 -6.08 -19.77
CA VAL A 365 0.13 -6.81 -20.72
C VAL A 365 0.89 -7.15 -22.00
N LYS A 366 1.68 -6.22 -22.55
CA LYS A 366 2.54 -6.49 -23.71
C LYS A 366 3.62 -7.52 -23.38
N ALA A 367 4.21 -7.50 -22.19
CA ALA A 367 5.20 -8.47 -21.76
C ALA A 367 4.60 -9.89 -21.71
N VAL A 368 3.40 -10.05 -21.12
CA VAL A 368 2.68 -11.34 -21.10
C VAL A 368 2.37 -11.82 -22.52
N ARG A 369 1.88 -10.94 -23.41
CA ARG A 369 1.61 -11.27 -24.83
C ARG A 369 2.82 -11.83 -25.56
N ARG A 370 4.00 -11.25 -25.28
CA ARG A 370 5.27 -11.60 -25.93
C ARG A 370 5.97 -12.78 -25.23
N HIS A 371 5.52 -13.16 -24.04
CA HIS A 371 6.11 -14.21 -23.25
C HIS A 371 6.04 -15.56 -23.97
N LYS A 372 7.15 -16.29 -23.94
CA LYS A 372 7.26 -17.63 -24.54
C LYS A 372 7.23 -18.67 -23.42
N LEU A 373 6.49 -19.75 -23.67
CA LEU A 373 6.37 -20.88 -22.75
C LEU A 373 7.75 -21.39 -22.31
N GLY A 374 7.92 -21.62 -21.01
CA GLY A 374 9.13 -22.15 -20.39
C GLY A 374 10.26 -21.13 -20.19
N GLN A 375 10.14 -19.90 -20.72
CA GLN A 375 11.11 -18.83 -20.47
C GLN A 375 10.80 -18.13 -19.15
N VAL A 376 11.83 -17.57 -18.51
CA VAL A 376 11.64 -16.68 -17.35
C VAL A 376 11.14 -15.33 -17.86
N MET A 377 10.04 -14.84 -17.30
CA MET A 377 9.55 -13.50 -17.55
C MET A 377 10.49 -12.48 -16.89
N PRO A 378 11.06 -11.53 -17.66
CA PRO A 378 11.91 -10.50 -17.08
C PRO A 378 11.08 -9.54 -16.21
N PRO A 379 11.67 -8.95 -15.17
CA PRO A 379 11.03 -7.90 -14.40
C PRO A 379 10.62 -6.71 -15.28
N VAL A 380 9.45 -6.14 -15.00
CA VAL A 380 8.86 -5.03 -15.80
C VAL A 380 9.44 -3.65 -15.46
N LEU A 381 9.94 -3.50 -14.23
CA LEU A 381 10.66 -2.32 -13.72
C LEU A 381 11.41 -2.73 -12.44
N GLY A 382 12.69 -2.40 -12.35
CA GLY A 382 13.54 -2.83 -11.24
C GLY A 382 13.66 -4.35 -11.18
N ASN A 383 13.84 -4.92 -9.99
CA ASN A 383 13.77 -6.36 -9.74
C ASN A 383 12.39 -6.79 -9.24
N LEU A 384 11.65 -5.88 -8.57
CA LEU A 384 10.30 -6.11 -8.09
C LEU A 384 9.54 -4.79 -8.01
N VAL A 385 8.30 -4.80 -8.51
CA VAL A 385 7.31 -3.75 -8.27
C VAL A 385 6.36 -4.20 -7.16
N LEU A 386 6.21 -3.41 -6.11
CA LEU A 386 5.30 -3.65 -5.00
C LEU A 386 4.25 -2.53 -4.92
N LEU A 387 2.97 -2.90 -4.94
CA LEU A 387 1.86 -2.02 -4.65
C LEU A 387 1.36 -2.31 -3.24
N ILE A 388 1.33 -1.31 -2.37
CA ILE A 388 0.82 -1.45 -0.99
C ILE A 388 -0.48 -0.67 -0.90
N ASN A 389 -1.56 -1.34 -0.53
CA ASN A 389 -2.90 -0.74 -0.41
C ASN A 389 -3.22 0.19 -1.58
N PRO A 390 -3.09 -0.26 -2.85
CA PRO A 390 -3.20 0.63 -3.99
C PRO A 390 -4.62 1.20 -4.13
N ALA A 391 -4.72 2.52 -4.17
CA ALA A 391 -5.97 3.24 -4.46
C ALA A 391 -6.25 3.25 -5.98
N SER A 392 -6.30 2.06 -6.58
CA SER A 392 -6.36 1.80 -8.01
C SER A 392 -7.48 0.84 -8.33
N GLU A 393 -8.21 1.07 -9.42
CA GLU A 393 -9.24 0.15 -9.89
C GLU A 393 -8.68 -1.25 -10.12
N ALA A 394 -9.45 -2.26 -9.69
CA ALA A 394 -9.12 -3.66 -9.89
C ALA A 394 -8.96 -4.01 -11.38
N THR A 395 -9.70 -3.32 -12.29
CA THR A 395 -9.56 -3.46 -13.76
C THR A 395 -8.12 -3.38 -14.26
N LYS A 396 -7.26 -2.59 -13.62
CA LYS A 396 -5.85 -2.46 -14.03
C LYS A 396 -5.09 -3.77 -13.78
N TRP A 397 -5.42 -4.48 -12.71
CA TRP A 397 -4.85 -5.79 -12.40
C TRP A 397 -5.54 -6.93 -13.15
N THR A 398 -6.88 -6.92 -13.22
CA THR A 398 -7.63 -7.96 -13.93
C THR A 398 -7.31 -7.97 -15.43
N ALA A 399 -6.88 -6.85 -16.01
CA ALA A 399 -6.35 -6.82 -17.38
C ALA A 399 -5.09 -7.70 -17.55
N ILE A 400 -4.20 -7.73 -16.55
CA ILE A 400 -3.01 -8.59 -16.55
C ILE A 400 -3.44 -10.05 -16.39
N GLN A 401 -4.29 -10.34 -15.40
CA GLN A 401 -4.80 -11.69 -15.17
C GLN A 401 -5.53 -12.26 -16.39
N ARG A 402 -6.35 -11.44 -17.05
CA ARG A 402 -7.08 -11.81 -18.28
C ARG A 402 -6.13 -12.12 -19.42
N GLU A 403 -5.02 -11.37 -19.53
CA GLU A 403 -4.00 -11.64 -20.53
C GLU A 403 -3.28 -12.97 -20.24
N VAL A 404 -2.87 -13.22 -18.99
CA VAL A 404 -2.27 -14.51 -18.59
C VAL A 404 -3.26 -15.65 -18.85
N TRP A 405 -4.51 -15.49 -18.42
CA TRP A 405 -5.58 -16.48 -18.61
C TRP A 405 -5.85 -16.80 -20.07
N SER A 406 -5.72 -15.82 -20.98
CA SER A 406 -5.87 -16.07 -22.42
C SER A 406 -4.74 -16.92 -23.03
N ARG A 407 -3.68 -17.18 -22.26
CA ARG A 407 -2.45 -17.86 -22.70
C ARG A 407 -2.25 -19.23 -22.06
N VAL A 408 -3.00 -19.55 -21.00
CA VAL A 408 -2.82 -20.77 -20.20
C VAL A 408 -4.16 -21.40 -19.83
N ALA A 409 -4.21 -22.73 -19.81
CA ALA A 409 -5.26 -23.47 -19.12
C ALA A 409 -5.01 -23.53 -17.60
N THR A 410 -5.96 -23.03 -16.82
CA THR A 410 -5.88 -22.95 -15.35
C THR A 410 -6.67 -24.04 -14.62
N HIS A 411 -7.64 -24.66 -15.29
CA HIS A 411 -8.51 -25.70 -14.74
C HIS A 411 -8.84 -26.74 -15.81
N ALA A 412 -9.06 -27.99 -15.40
CA ALA A 412 -9.47 -29.05 -16.31
C ALA A 412 -11.00 -29.09 -16.42
N ASP A 413 -11.53 -29.24 -17.63
CA ASP A 413 -12.96 -29.39 -17.90
C ASP A 413 -13.20 -30.34 -19.10
N SER A 414 -14.45 -30.41 -19.58
CA SER A 414 -14.80 -31.28 -20.72
C SER A 414 -14.10 -30.93 -22.03
N ASN A 415 -13.60 -29.70 -22.17
CA ASN A 415 -12.92 -29.18 -23.35
C ASN A 415 -11.40 -29.00 -23.12
N THR A 416 -10.95 -28.95 -21.87
CA THR A 416 -9.54 -28.75 -21.49
C THR A 416 -9.07 -29.92 -20.61
N PRO A 417 -8.34 -30.91 -21.16
CA PRO A 417 -7.89 -32.06 -20.40
C PRO A 417 -6.82 -31.69 -19.37
N LEU A 418 -6.68 -32.50 -18.31
CA LEU A 418 -5.67 -32.29 -17.26
C LEU A 418 -4.23 -32.20 -17.81
N SER A 419 -3.91 -32.95 -18.87
CA SER A 419 -2.60 -32.89 -19.53
C SER A 419 -2.30 -31.53 -20.16
N GLU A 420 -3.34 -30.79 -20.59
CA GLU A 420 -3.20 -29.43 -21.11
C GLU A 420 -2.93 -28.44 -19.98
N VAL A 421 -3.65 -28.54 -18.87
CA VAL A 421 -3.37 -27.76 -17.65
C VAL A 421 -1.93 -28.01 -17.17
N GLN A 422 -1.51 -29.27 -17.08
CA GLN A 422 -0.16 -29.66 -16.67
C GLN A 422 0.94 -29.20 -17.65
N ARG A 423 0.65 -29.10 -18.93
CA ARG A 423 1.59 -28.54 -19.91
C ARG A 423 1.73 -27.03 -19.69
N ASP A 424 0.61 -26.36 -19.41
CA ASP A 424 0.55 -24.91 -19.30
C ASP A 424 1.01 -24.38 -17.93
N THR A 425 1.13 -25.21 -16.88
CA THR A 425 1.87 -24.86 -15.65
C THR A 425 3.34 -24.52 -15.93
N GLY A 426 3.88 -24.99 -17.05
CA GLY A 426 5.20 -24.65 -17.57
C GLY A 426 5.25 -23.33 -18.36
N PHE A 427 4.15 -22.59 -18.50
CA PHE A 427 4.15 -21.27 -19.16
C PHE A 427 5.15 -20.32 -18.50
N PHE A 428 5.13 -20.29 -17.16
CA PHE A 428 6.20 -19.77 -16.34
C PHE A 428 6.98 -20.93 -15.71
N PRO A 429 8.31 -20.94 -15.77
CA PRO A 429 9.10 -22.02 -15.21
C PRO A 429 9.04 -22.02 -13.68
N ALA A 430 9.32 -23.16 -13.03
CA ALA A 430 9.31 -23.30 -11.57
C ALA A 430 10.20 -22.28 -10.84
N VAL A 431 11.24 -21.80 -11.54
CA VAL A 431 12.22 -20.84 -11.05
C VAL A 431 11.76 -19.37 -11.21
N GLN A 432 10.58 -19.12 -11.77
CA GLN A 432 10.01 -17.79 -11.98
C GLN A 432 9.84 -17.05 -10.64
N ARG A 433 10.45 -15.87 -10.53
CA ARG A 433 10.27 -14.96 -9.39
C ARG A 433 9.04 -14.07 -9.60
N PRO A 434 8.40 -13.55 -8.52
CA PRO A 434 7.45 -12.47 -8.69
C PRO A 434 8.13 -11.26 -9.33
N VAL A 435 7.45 -10.65 -10.29
CA VAL A 435 7.90 -9.41 -10.95
C VAL A 435 7.07 -8.20 -10.54
N MET A 436 5.82 -8.45 -10.15
CA MET A 436 4.92 -7.42 -9.64
C MET A 436 3.98 -8.03 -8.61
N VAL A 437 3.87 -7.36 -7.48
CA VAL A 437 3.10 -7.80 -6.32
C VAL A 437 2.19 -6.67 -5.88
N SER A 438 0.92 -6.96 -5.61
CA SER A 438 0.02 -6.10 -4.86
C SER A 438 -0.24 -6.74 -3.50
N MET A 439 -0.06 -5.98 -2.42
CA MET A 439 -0.39 -6.37 -1.05
C MET A 439 -1.45 -5.41 -0.52
N THR A 440 -2.64 -5.92 -0.20
CA THR A 440 -3.77 -5.12 0.28
C THR A 440 -4.28 -5.67 1.59
N ALA A 441 -4.51 -4.80 2.58
CA ALA A 441 -5.08 -5.17 3.87
C ALA A 441 -6.42 -5.90 3.70
N ALA A 442 -6.54 -7.07 4.30
CA ALA A 442 -7.70 -7.94 4.21
C ALA A 442 -8.72 -7.59 5.30
N LEU A 443 -9.96 -7.35 4.92
CA LEU A 443 -11.03 -7.16 5.91
C LEU A 443 -11.37 -8.45 6.67
N ALA A 444 -11.43 -9.58 5.96
CA ALA A 444 -11.88 -10.85 6.52
C ALA A 444 -11.30 -12.07 5.79
N PHE A 445 -11.26 -13.18 6.51
CA PHE A 445 -11.06 -14.52 5.95
C PHE A 445 -12.41 -15.24 5.79
N PRO A 446 -12.61 -16.04 4.73
CA PRO A 446 -11.87 -16.07 3.46
C PRO A 446 -12.25 -14.85 2.59
N ALA A 447 -11.89 -14.85 1.31
CA ALA A 447 -12.33 -13.84 0.33
C ALA A 447 -13.84 -13.60 0.41
N GLY A 448 -14.29 -12.37 0.70
CA GLY A 448 -15.70 -12.03 0.90
C GLY A 448 -16.35 -12.54 2.20
N GLY A 449 -15.57 -12.92 3.22
CA GLY A 449 -16.01 -13.19 4.61
C GLY A 449 -16.73 -14.52 4.84
N LEU A 450 -16.80 -15.00 6.09
CA LEU A 450 -17.45 -16.27 6.45
C LEU A 450 -18.95 -16.29 6.13
N ARG A 451 -19.44 -17.39 5.55
CA ARG A 451 -20.87 -17.64 5.31
C ARG A 451 -21.42 -18.68 6.28
N ALA A 452 -22.75 -18.76 6.39
CA ALA A 452 -23.40 -19.73 7.27
C ALA A 452 -22.97 -21.18 6.98
N GLY A 453 -22.83 -21.56 5.70
CA GLY A 453 -22.34 -22.89 5.33
C GLY A 453 -20.85 -23.10 5.63
N ASP A 454 -20.02 -22.04 5.52
CA ASP A 454 -18.60 -22.10 5.92
C ASP A 454 -18.50 -22.45 7.41
N CYS A 455 -19.28 -21.77 8.26
CA CYS A 455 -19.30 -22.02 9.69
C CYS A 455 -19.89 -23.38 10.07
N ALA A 456 -20.90 -23.85 9.35
CA ALA A 456 -21.42 -25.20 9.53
C ALA A 456 -20.37 -26.26 9.20
N TRP A 457 -19.58 -26.06 8.14
CA TRP A 457 -18.49 -26.95 7.76
C TRP A 457 -17.33 -26.90 8.76
N ILE A 458 -16.91 -25.71 9.21
CA ILE A 458 -15.84 -25.54 10.22
C ILE A 458 -16.21 -26.23 11.54
N GLY A 459 -17.48 -26.14 11.94
CA GLY A 459 -18.00 -26.76 13.17
C GLY A 459 -18.25 -28.27 13.06
N LEU A 460 -17.99 -28.89 11.91
CA LEU A 460 -18.20 -30.32 11.72
C LEU A 460 -17.08 -31.14 12.38
N ASP A 461 -17.42 -31.86 13.45
CA ASP A 461 -16.53 -32.84 14.09
C ASP A 461 -16.70 -34.22 13.44
N ALA A 462 -16.24 -34.34 12.19
CA ALA A 462 -16.15 -35.61 11.46
C ALA A 462 -14.69 -36.10 11.40
N ASP A 463 -14.51 -37.43 11.47
CA ASP A 463 -13.24 -38.11 11.19
C ASP A 463 -13.15 -38.39 9.68
N ASP A 464 -12.63 -37.41 8.95
CA ASP A 464 -12.45 -37.45 7.50
C ASP A 464 -11.12 -36.80 7.10
N GLY A 465 -10.78 -36.82 5.81
CA GLY A 465 -9.53 -36.23 5.30
C GLY A 465 -9.40 -34.71 5.49
N TYR A 466 -10.43 -34.01 5.98
CA TYR A 466 -10.45 -32.58 6.23
C TYR A 466 -10.43 -32.22 7.72
N GLN A 467 -10.37 -33.19 8.63
CA GLN A 467 -10.34 -32.93 10.08
C GLN A 467 -9.20 -31.99 10.48
N ASP A 468 -7.99 -32.22 9.97
CA ASP A 468 -6.82 -31.38 10.24
C ASP A 468 -6.99 -29.96 9.69
N ALA A 469 -7.62 -29.82 8.52
CA ALA A 469 -7.90 -28.53 7.90
C ALA A 469 -8.91 -27.73 8.74
N ARG A 470 -10.01 -28.38 9.17
CA ARG A 470 -11.00 -27.77 10.07
C ARG A 470 -10.37 -27.37 11.40
N SER A 471 -9.50 -28.20 11.98
CA SER A 471 -8.79 -27.83 13.22
C SER A 471 -7.91 -26.60 13.03
N ARG A 472 -7.10 -26.55 11.97
CA ARG A 472 -6.25 -25.40 11.66
C ARG A 472 -7.05 -24.13 11.45
N ILE A 473 -8.16 -24.20 10.71
CA ILE A 473 -9.04 -23.04 10.49
C ILE A 473 -9.68 -22.59 11.80
N ARG A 474 -10.16 -23.51 12.66
CA ARG A 474 -10.68 -23.15 13.99
C ARG A 474 -9.64 -22.45 14.84
N ASP A 475 -8.41 -22.94 14.86
CA ASP A 475 -7.35 -22.35 15.67
C ASP A 475 -6.92 -20.97 15.14
N ARG A 476 -6.84 -20.81 13.81
CA ARG A 476 -6.64 -19.49 13.17
C ARG A 476 -7.81 -18.54 13.50
N LEU A 477 -9.06 -18.97 13.34
CA LEU A 477 -10.23 -18.13 13.65
C LEU A 477 -10.31 -17.77 15.13
N LYS A 478 -9.90 -18.63 16.08
CA LYS A 478 -9.81 -18.23 17.50
C LYS A 478 -8.83 -17.08 17.71
N SER A 479 -7.70 -17.10 16.99
CA SER A 479 -6.72 -16.02 17.05
C SER A 479 -7.28 -14.72 16.47
N THR A 480 -8.11 -14.80 15.42
CA THR A 480 -8.76 -13.65 14.78
C THR A 480 -9.99 -13.16 15.54
N ASP A 481 -10.76 -14.05 16.19
CA ASP A 481 -11.91 -13.73 17.04
C ASP A 481 -11.52 -12.79 18.19
N ALA A 482 -10.34 -13.00 18.78
CA ALA A 482 -9.77 -12.09 19.76
C ALA A 482 -9.36 -10.73 19.14
N MET A 483 -9.07 -10.68 17.84
CA MET A 483 -8.77 -9.44 17.09
C MET A 483 -10.05 -8.67 16.77
N PHE A 484 -11.15 -9.36 16.48
CA PHE A 484 -12.47 -8.77 16.20
C PHE A 484 -13.11 -8.12 17.43
N ASP A 485 -12.83 -8.63 18.64
CA ASP A 485 -13.32 -8.06 19.90
C ASP A 485 -12.70 -6.68 20.21
N ALA A 486 -11.55 -6.32 19.59
CA ALA A 486 -10.91 -5.01 19.72
C ALA A 486 -11.36 -3.99 18.64
N GLY A 487 -12.17 -4.42 17.67
CA GLY A 487 -12.50 -3.67 16.47
C GLY A 487 -11.42 -3.81 15.39
N VAL A 488 -11.81 -4.32 14.21
CA VAL A 488 -10.88 -4.53 13.08
C VAL A 488 -10.30 -3.20 12.62
N ASP A 489 -8.98 -3.10 12.66
CA ASP A 489 -8.22 -1.98 12.14
C ASP A 489 -7.83 -2.26 10.69
N TYR A 490 -8.80 -2.27 9.77
CA TYR A 490 -8.55 -2.51 8.34
C TYR A 490 -8.39 -1.21 7.52
N ASP A 491 -7.93 -1.34 6.27
CA ASP A 491 -7.87 -0.23 5.31
C ASP A 491 -9.26 0.16 4.77
N TRP A 492 -10.01 0.91 5.58
CA TRP A 492 -11.31 1.48 5.18
C TRP A 492 -11.21 2.43 3.98
N ALA A 493 -10.06 3.06 3.74
CA ALA A 493 -9.88 4.03 2.67
C ALA A 493 -9.92 3.36 1.29
N THR A 494 -9.24 2.22 1.13
CA THR A 494 -9.28 1.48 -0.14
C THR A 494 -10.45 0.50 -0.22
N HIS A 495 -10.94 -0.01 0.91
CA HIS A 495 -12.05 -0.98 0.93
C HIS A 495 -13.42 -0.32 0.81
N ASP A 496 -13.72 0.74 1.58
CA ASP A 496 -15.07 1.32 1.64
C ASP A 496 -15.18 2.67 0.92
N LEU A 497 -14.21 3.56 1.15
CA LEU A 497 -14.26 4.93 0.66
C LEU A 497 -14.05 4.99 -0.87
N PHE A 498 -13.06 4.27 -1.39
CA PHE A 498 -12.77 4.27 -2.82
C PHE A 498 -13.95 3.75 -3.69
N PRO A 499 -14.62 2.63 -3.37
CA PRO A 499 -15.79 2.21 -4.14
C PRO A 499 -16.95 3.19 -4.06
N THR A 500 -17.18 3.79 -2.89
CA THR A 500 -18.20 4.83 -2.70
C THR A 500 -17.99 5.99 -3.67
N PHE A 501 -16.73 6.37 -3.92
CA PHE A 501 -16.35 7.39 -4.89
C PHE A 501 -16.58 7.00 -6.35
N LYS A 502 -16.64 5.70 -6.62
CA LYS A 502 -17.00 5.14 -7.92
C LYS A 502 -18.50 4.87 -8.05
N PHE A 503 -19.31 5.45 -7.16
CA PHE A 503 -20.75 5.20 -7.07
C PHE A 503 -21.07 3.73 -6.80
N ASP A 504 -20.21 3.00 -6.09
CA ASP A 504 -20.53 1.69 -5.53
C ASP A 504 -20.65 1.81 -4.01
N PHE A 505 -21.89 1.82 -3.52
CA PHE A 505 -22.19 2.03 -2.11
C PHE A 505 -22.30 0.70 -1.34
N ARG A 506 -22.12 -0.46 -1.99
CA ARG A 506 -22.19 -1.78 -1.33
C ARG A 506 -21.14 -1.93 -0.23
N PRO A 507 -19.85 -1.54 -0.41
CA PRO A 507 -18.88 -1.60 0.67
C PRO A 507 -19.21 -0.67 1.85
N ALA A 508 -19.68 0.56 1.56
CA ALA A 508 -20.15 1.49 2.58
C ALA A 508 -21.37 0.95 3.36
N ALA A 509 -22.28 0.24 2.69
CA ALA A 509 -23.37 -0.47 3.37
C ALA A 509 -22.85 -1.54 4.34
N GLY A 510 -21.81 -2.29 3.94
CA GLY A 510 -21.10 -3.21 4.81
C GLY A 510 -20.49 -2.51 6.03
N TRP A 511 -19.80 -1.37 5.83
CA TRP A 511 -19.27 -0.55 6.92
C TRP A 511 -20.37 -0.10 7.90
N LEU A 512 -21.49 0.39 7.38
CA LEU A 512 -22.64 0.82 8.20
C LEU A 512 -23.21 -0.35 9.02
N ARG A 513 -23.31 -1.55 8.45
CA ARG A 513 -23.73 -2.76 9.18
C ARG A 513 -22.76 -3.11 10.30
N ARG A 514 -21.46 -3.04 10.06
CA ARG A 514 -20.44 -3.26 11.11
C ARG A 514 -20.57 -2.22 12.22
N ALA A 515 -20.78 -0.95 11.87
CA ALA A 515 -20.99 0.11 12.85
C ALA A 515 -22.26 -0.10 13.69
N ALA A 516 -23.37 -0.52 13.06
CA ALA A 516 -24.59 -0.91 13.75
C ALA A 516 -24.37 -2.11 14.68
N GLY A 517 -23.68 -3.14 14.22
CA GLY A 517 -23.32 -4.32 15.03
C GLY A 517 -22.53 -3.96 16.28
N ARG A 518 -21.58 -3.00 16.19
CA ARG A 518 -20.84 -2.51 17.37
C ARG A 518 -21.73 -1.86 18.42
N ILE A 519 -22.72 -1.06 18.00
CA ILE A 519 -23.69 -0.44 18.92
C ILE A 519 -24.53 -1.53 19.59
N GLU A 520 -24.89 -2.58 18.84
CA GLU A 520 -25.66 -3.71 19.34
C GLU A 520 -24.83 -4.72 20.17
N HIS A 521 -23.53 -4.47 20.37
CA HIS A 521 -22.58 -5.43 20.95
C HIS A 521 -22.60 -6.80 20.24
N ARG A 522 -22.86 -6.77 18.94
CA ARG A 522 -22.89 -7.93 18.04
C ARG A 522 -21.60 -8.00 17.25
N ARG A 523 -21.09 -9.23 17.08
CA ARG A 523 -20.01 -9.49 16.13
C ARG A 523 -20.51 -9.27 14.70
N PRO A 524 -19.74 -8.61 13.82
CA PRO A 524 -20.19 -8.35 12.47
C PRO A 524 -20.27 -9.64 11.64
N ASP A 525 -21.23 -9.67 10.72
CA ASP A 525 -21.40 -10.79 9.79
C ASP A 525 -20.15 -10.99 8.93
N GLY A 526 -19.73 -12.26 8.79
CA GLY A 526 -18.62 -12.65 7.92
C GLY A 526 -17.22 -12.55 8.52
N GLU A 527 -17.10 -12.12 9.78
CA GLU A 527 -15.81 -12.02 10.48
C GLU A 527 -15.59 -13.18 11.46
N SER A 528 -16.66 -13.76 12.01
CA SER A 528 -16.58 -14.85 13.00
C SER A 528 -17.64 -15.92 12.78
N CYS A 529 -17.34 -17.16 13.20
CA CYS A 529 -18.32 -18.24 13.31
C CYS A 529 -18.94 -18.35 14.72
N ALA A 530 -18.54 -17.50 15.65
CA ALA A 530 -19.15 -17.46 16.97
C ALA A 530 -20.62 -17.06 16.88
N ARG A 531 -21.47 -17.72 17.68
CA ARG A 531 -22.88 -17.33 17.78
C ARG A 531 -22.98 -15.97 18.45
N THR A 532 -23.52 -15.00 17.73
CA THR A 532 -23.82 -13.68 18.25
C THR A 532 -24.99 -13.75 19.24
N GLU A 533 -24.79 -13.31 20.49
CA GLU A 533 -25.90 -13.12 21.41
C GLU A 533 -26.79 -11.95 20.95
N PRO A 534 -28.12 -12.04 21.08
CA PRO A 534 -28.99 -10.93 20.74
C PRO A 534 -28.73 -9.76 21.70
N GLY A 535 -28.18 -8.66 21.16
CA GLY A 535 -28.05 -7.40 21.87
C GLY A 535 -29.37 -6.90 22.47
N ASP A 536 -29.26 -6.09 23.52
CA ASP A 536 -30.42 -5.53 24.24
C ASP A 536 -31.34 -4.75 23.29
N TRP A 537 -32.65 -4.79 23.54
CA TRP A 537 -33.65 -4.15 22.67
C TRP A 537 -33.42 -2.64 22.49
N LEU A 538 -32.86 -1.98 23.52
CA LEU A 538 -32.46 -0.57 23.47
C LEU A 538 -31.37 -0.33 22.42
N SER A 539 -30.32 -1.15 22.41
CA SER A 539 -29.21 -1.04 21.45
C SER A 539 -29.68 -1.24 20.01
N GLY A 540 -30.64 -2.13 19.78
CA GLY A 540 -31.26 -2.33 18.46
C GLY A 540 -32.06 -1.12 17.97
N LEU A 541 -32.71 -0.36 18.88
CA LEU A 541 -33.37 0.89 18.54
C LEU A 541 -32.38 2.01 18.22
N GLU A 542 -31.27 2.08 18.95
CA GLU A 542 -30.18 3.05 18.70
C GLU A 542 -29.50 2.81 17.35
N ALA A 543 -29.34 1.54 16.94
CA ALA A 543 -28.74 1.17 15.67
C ALA A 543 -29.69 1.29 14.46
N LEU A 544 -30.99 1.42 14.67
CA LEU A 544 -32.02 1.42 13.61
C LEU A 544 -31.81 2.49 12.52
N PRO A 545 -31.41 3.74 12.83
CA PRO A 545 -31.05 4.72 11.81
C PRO A 545 -29.88 4.28 10.92
N ILE A 546 -28.88 3.61 11.51
CA ILE A 546 -27.70 3.13 10.78
C ILE A 546 -28.08 1.95 9.87
N HIS A 547 -28.93 1.03 10.34
CA HIS A 547 -29.49 -0.02 9.50
C HIS A 547 -30.30 0.54 8.31
N GLY A 548 -31.09 1.58 8.55
CA GLY A 548 -31.81 2.29 7.49
C GLY A 548 -30.86 2.89 6.44
N LEU A 549 -29.76 3.53 6.88
CA LEU A 549 -28.73 4.05 5.98
C LEU A 549 -28.00 2.91 5.23
N ALA A 550 -27.70 1.80 5.90
CA ALA A 550 -27.05 0.65 5.29
C ALA A 550 -27.90 0.06 4.16
N LEU A 551 -29.21 -0.09 4.39
CA LEU A 551 -30.15 -0.56 3.37
C LEU A 551 -30.25 0.43 2.20
N LEU A 552 -30.33 1.73 2.47
CA LEU A 552 -30.36 2.76 1.43
C LEU A 552 -29.08 2.76 0.60
N ALA A 553 -27.92 2.61 1.23
CA ALA A 553 -26.63 2.51 0.54
C ALA A 553 -26.58 1.25 -0.34
N GLU A 554 -26.94 0.08 0.20
CA GLU A 554 -26.91 -1.18 -0.55
C GLU A 554 -27.84 -1.16 -1.77
N THR A 555 -29.02 -0.55 -1.63
CA THR A 555 -30.06 -0.49 -2.65
C THR A 555 -30.08 0.81 -3.45
N PHE A 556 -29.06 1.66 -3.29
CA PHE A 556 -29.03 2.98 -3.92
C PHE A 556 -29.20 2.85 -5.44
N PRO A 557 -30.18 3.54 -6.06
CA PRO A 557 -30.34 3.49 -7.50
C PRO A 557 -29.13 4.16 -8.17
N PHE A 558 -28.71 3.68 -9.35
CA PHE A 558 -27.57 4.22 -10.11
C PHE A 558 -26.17 3.87 -9.60
N GLN A 559 -26.02 2.71 -8.95
CA GLN A 559 -24.70 2.19 -8.56
C GLN A 559 -23.89 1.69 -9.76
N ASP A 560 -22.56 1.78 -9.70
CA ASP A 560 -21.68 1.09 -10.65
C ASP A 560 -21.84 -0.42 -10.49
N SER A 561 -22.42 -1.03 -11.52
CA SER A 561 -22.64 -2.48 -11.57
C SER A 561 -21.33 -3.27 -11.71
N SER A 562 -20.27 -2.66 -12.25
CA SER A 562 -18.98 -3.29 -12.48
C SER A 562 -18.08 -3.17 -11.26
N ARG A 563 -17.89 -4.28 -10.55
CA ARG A 563 -16.97 -4.34 -9.41
C ARG A 563 -15.51 -4.15 -9.81
N GLU A 564 -15.10 -4.55 -11.01
CA GLU A 564 -13.72 -4.35 -11.45
C GLU A 564 -13.35 -2.85 -11.57
N THR A 565 -14.32 -1.98 -11.91
CA THR A 565 -14.10 -0.53 -12.11
C THR A 565 -14.29 0.27 -10.82
N SER A 566 -15.02 -0.29 -9.86
CA SER A 566 -15.35 0.37 -8.60
C SER A 566 -14.51 -0.11 -7.41
N HIS A 567 -14.12 -1.38 -7.36
CA HIS A 567 -13.27 -1.92 -6.29
C HIS A 567 -11.78 -1.67 -6.55
N THR A 568 -11.00 -1.65 -5.47
CA THR A 568 -9.54 -1.53 -5.53
C THR A 568 -8.85 -2.88 -5.78
N ILE A 569 -7.61 -2.84 -6.28
CA ILE A 569 -6.77 -4.04 -6.38
C ILE A 569 -6.59 -4.65 -4.98
N GLY A 570 -6.83 -5.96 -4.88
CA GLY A 570 -6.79 -6.71 -3.62
C GLY A 570 -8.10 -6.76 -2.83
N ASN A 571 -9.07 -5.89 -3.15
CA ASN A 571 -10.44 -5.90 -2.59
C ASN A 571 -11.50 -6.35 -3.60
N LEU A 572 -11.06 -6.85 -4.76
CA LEU A 572 -11.90 -7.60 -5.69
C LEU A 572 -11.74 -9.09 -5.36
N ASP A 573 -12.72 -9.64 -4.64
CA ASP A 573 -12.74 -11.05 -4.31
C ASP A 573 -13.37 -11.88 -5.43
N PRO A 574 -12.73 -12.99 -5.86
CA PRO A 574 -13.34 -13.92 -6.79
C PRO A 574 -14.66 -14.49 -6.22
N PRO A 575 -15.74 -14.59 -7.03
CA PRO A 575 -17.01 -15.14 -6.59
C PRO A 575 -16.89 -16.55 -5.99
N ARG A 576 -17.49 -16.73 -4.80
CA ARG A 576 -17.62 -18.02 -4.12
C ARG A 576 -19.05 -18.57 -4.18
N PRO A 577 -19.26 -19.91 -4.10
CA PRO A 577 -20.59 -20.52 -4.06
C PRO A 577 -21.47 -19.94 -2.94
N ALA A 578 -22.70 -19.55 -3.26
CA ALA A 578 -23.58 -18.79 -2.34
C ALA A 578 -23.80 -19.47 -0.98
N ALA A 579 -23.84 -20.81 -0.94
CA ALA A 579 -24.02 -21.58 0.29
C ALA A 579 -22.80 -21.49 1.23
N GLY A 580 -21.59 -21.31 0.69
CA GLY A 580 -20.33 -21.38 1.43
C GLY A 580 -19.97 -22.83 1.79
N VAL A 581 -18.92 -23.37 1.18
CA VAL A 581 -18.31 -24.64 1.55
C VAL A 581 -16.81 -24.50 1.29
N LEU A 582 -15.98 -24.68 2.33
CA LEU A 582 -14.54 -24.49 2.24
C LEU A 582 -13.80 -25.69 1.62
N ALA A 583 -14.42 -26.88 1.60
CA ALA A 583 -13.76 -28.12 1.17
C ALA A 583 -13.55 -28.25 -0.35
N ASP A 584 -14.49 -27.77 -1.16
CA ASP A 584 -14.45 -27.98 -2.61
C ASP A 584 -13.91 -26.74 -3.32
N ALA A 585 -12.74 -26.88 -3.96
CA ALA A 585 -12.18 -25.84 -4.81
C ALA A 585 -12.95 -25.77 -6.14
N GLN A 586 -14.04 -25.00 -6.15
CA GLN A 586 -14.86 -24.83 -7.36
C GLN A 586 -14.25 -23.75 -8.27
N PRO A 587 -14.24 -23.94 -9.60
CA PRO A 587 -13.90 -22.87 -10.53
C PRO A 587 -14.83 -21.67 -10.34
N SER A 588 -14.26 -20.47 -10.26
CA SER A 588 -15.03 -19.24 -10.15
C SER A 588 -15.66 -18.85 -11.49
N ALA A 589 -16.92 -18.44 -11.48
CA ALA A 589 -17.61 -17.90 -12.66
C ALA A 589 -17.01 -16.57 -13.17
N ALA A 590 -16.23 -15.87 -12.34
CA ALA A 590 -15.43 -14.71 -12.73
C ALA A 590 -14.05 -14.82 -12.07
N PRO A 591 -13.05 -15.44 -12.74
CA PRO A 591 -11.80 -15.85 -12.11
C PRO A 591 -10.78 -14.69 -12.08
N PHE A 592 -11.19 -13.51 -11.64
CA PHE A 592 -10.30 -12.36 -11.51
C PHE A 592 -10.40 -11.78 -10.10
N GLY A 593 -9.28 -11.31 -9.56
CA GLY A 593 -9.19 -10.87 -8.17
C GLY A 593 -7.94 -11.36 -7.48
N THR A 594 -8.06 -11.62 -6.19
CA THR A 594 -6.95 -12.04 -5.31
C THR A 594 -6.50 -13.47 -5.61
N THR A 595 -5.19 -13.70 -5.56
CA THR A 595 -4.53 -14.98 -5.88
C THR A 595 -3.74 -15.57 -4.72
N HIS A 596 -3.36 -14.74 -3.76
CA HIS A 596 -2.49 -15.11 -2.66
C HIS A 596 -3.01 -14.53 -1.34
N GLU A 597 -2.54 -15.09 -0.24
CA GLU A 597 -2.70 -14.57 1.12
C GLU A 597 -1.35 -14.36 1.78
N LEU A 598 -1.31 -13.38 2.68
CA LEU A 598 -0.16 -13.04 3.50
C LEU A 598 -0.60 -13.00 4.97
N LEU A 599 -0.05 -13.89 5.78
CA LEU A 599 -0.26 -13.89 7.24
C LEU A 599 1.06 -13.57 7.93
N GLY A 600 1.03 -12.70 8.92
CA GLY A 600 2.20 -12.41 9.74
C GLY A 600 2.35 -13.42 10.87
N LEU A 601 3.09 -13.06 11.92
CA LEU A 601 3.38 -13.99 13.01
C LEU A 601 2.08 -14.53 13.64
N HIS A 602 2.09 -15.82 14.01
CA HIS A 602 0.90 -16.61 14.38
C HIS A 602 0.11 -16.09 15.59
N ALA A 603 0.62 -15.10 16.33
CA ALA A 603 -0.06 -14.51 17.48
C ALA A 603 -0.24 -12.99 17.31
N SER A 604 -1.49 -12.54 17.48
CA SER A 604 -1.83 -11.12 17.57
C SER A 604 -1.01 -10.44 18.69
N GLY A 605 -0.41 -9.29 18.38
CA GLY A 605 0.41 -8.51 19.32
C GLY A 605 1.86 -8.97 19.50
N GLU A 606 2.29 -10.06 18.87
CA GLU A 606 3.72 -10.43 18.80
C GLU A 606 4.49 -9.64 17.73
N GLU A 607 3.77 -9.11 16.74
CA GLU A 607 4.31 -8.22 15.73
C GLU A 607 4.71 -6.88 16.36
N ARG A 608 6.00 -6.53 16.26
CA ARG A 608 6.55 -5.29 16.84
C ARG A 608 7.04 -4.35 15.76
N HIS A 609 6.54 -3.11 15.80
CA HIS A 609 7.24 -1.98 15.19
C HIS A 609 8.50 -1.68 16.02
N HIS A 610 9.64 -1.53 15.34
CA HIS A 610 10.89 -1.12 15.98
C HIS A 610 11.19 0.34 15.61
N PRO A 611 11.34 1.24 16.61
CA PRO A 611 11.62 2.64 16.33
C PRO A 611 12.93 2.82 15.58
N TYR A 612 12.91 3.67 14.56
CA TYR A 612 14.04 4.04 13.69
C TYR A 612 15.32 4.32 14.47
N ALA A 613 15.23 5.13 15.53
CA ALA A 613 16.40 5.56 16.30
C ALA A 613 17.13 4.43 17.02
N THR A 614 16.46 3.30 17.27
CA THR A 614 17.00 2.13 17.99
C THR A 614 17.30 0.96 17.07
N LEU A 615 17.06 1.11 15.76
CA LEU A 615 17.04 0.00 14.82
C LEU A 615 18.36 -0.74 14.69
N ALA A 616 19.49 -0.05 14.88
CA ALA A 616 20.82 -0.68 14.87
C ALA A 616 20.99 -1.72 15.99
N ASP A 617 20.32 -1.54 17.13
CA ASP A 617 20.47 -2.38 18.32
C ASP A 617 19.26 -3.30 18.58
N ALA A 618 18.15 -3.07 17.87
CA ALA A 618 16.90 -3.79 18.06
C ALA A 618 17.07 -5.33 17.90
N PRO A 619 16.30 -6.15 18.63
CA PRO A 619 16.34 -7.61 18.50
C PRO A 619 15.47 -8.09 17.33
N ILE A 620 15.82 -7.68 16.11
CA ILE A 620 15.11 -8.06 14.88
C ILE A 620 15.75 -9.33 14.32
N ASP A 621 14.90 -10.29 13.94
CA ASP A 621 15.30 -11.53 13.30
C ASP A 621 14.76 -11.58 11.85
N CYS A 622 15.62 -11.29 10.87
CA CYS A 622 15.30 -11.33 9.43
C CYS A 622 16.26 -12.26 8.69
N GLN A 623 16.22 -13.54 9.07
CA GLN A 623 17.13 -14.56 8.53
C GLN A 623 17.07 -14.64 7.00
N PRO A 624 18.17 -15.03 6.34
CA PRO A 624 18.16 -15.34 4.91
C PRO A 624 17.28 -16.55 4.59
N THR A 625 16.53 -16.47 3.48
CA THR A 625 15.53 -17.49 3.08
C THR A 625 15.74 -17.98 1.65
N ASN A 626 16.98 -18.25 1.28
CA ASN A 626 17.30 -18.78 -0.05
C ASN A 626 16.50 -20.06 -0.35
N ARG A 627 16.05 -20.18 -1.60
CA ARG A 627 15.30 -21.30 -2.19
C ARG A 627 13.92 -21.59 -1.58
N TRP A 628 13.40 -20.74 -0.68
CA TRP A 628 12.13 -21.02 -0.03
C TRP A 628 10.98 -21.23 -1.04
N LEU A 629 10.90 -20.41 -2.10
CA LEU A 629 9.80 -20.47 -3.06
C LEU A 629 9.86 -21.73 -3.94
N THR A 630 11.06 -22.11 -4.41
CA THR A 630 11.24 -23.38 -5.15
C THR A 630 10.90 -24.57 -4.27
N ARG A 631 11.30 -24.54 -2.99
CA ARG A 631 11.01 -25.61 -2.03
C ARG A 631 9.52 -25.69 -1.67
N ALA A 632 8.83 -24.55 -1.58
CA ALA A 632 7.37 -24.50 -1.36
C ALA A 632 6.61 -25.10 -2.55
N ARG A 633 6.98 -24.70 -3.78
CA ARG A 633 6.39 -25.21 -5.02
C ARG A 633 6.62 -26.71 -5.19
N GLY A 634 7.87 -27.17 -5.06
CA GLY A 634 8.22 -28.59 -5.20
C GLY A 634 7.63 -29.51 -4.11
N ARG A 635 7.14 -28.95 -3.00
CA ARG A 635 6.46 -29.73 -1.96
C ARG A 635 5.04 -30.15 -2.38
N GLN A 636 4.40 -29.41 -3.29
CA GLN A 636 3.00 -29.56 -3.72
C GLN A 636 2.87 -30.09 -5.16
N ASP A 637 3.90 -30.75 -5.69
CA ASP A 637 3.90 -31.32 -7.04
C ASP A 637 2.75 -32.32 -7.27
N ASP A 638 2.25 -32.96 -6.20
CA ASP A 638 1.13 -33.90 -6.21
C ASP A 638 -0.25 -33.23 -6.37
N GLN A 639 -0.37 -31.92 -6.11
CA GLN A 639 -1.58 -31.11 -6.36
C GLN A 639 -1.54 -30.40 -7.71
N PHE A 640 -0.84 -31.00 -8.69
CA PHE A 640 -0.58 -30.41 -10.01
C PHE A 640 0.13 -29.05 -9.95
N GLY A 641 0.79 -28.72 -8.83
CA GLY A 641 1.41 -27.43 -8.62
C GLY A 641 0.42 -26.25 -8.69
N LEU A 642 -0.81 -26.43 -8.21
CA LEU A 642 -1.82 -25.37 -8.18
C LEU A 642 -1.79 -24.52 -6.91
N TYR A 643 -1.15 -25.01 -5.85
CA TYR A 643 -1.08 -24.35 -4.56
C TYR A 643 0.33 -24.46 -4.00
N TRP A 644 0.72 -23.52 -3.15
CA TRP A 644 1.88 -23.67 -2.28
C TRP A 644 1.75 -22.81 -1.03
N ASP A 645 2.45 -23.22 0.01
CA ASP A 645 2.48 -22.59 1.31
C ASP A 645 3.93 -22.52 1.77
N SER A 646 4.36 -21.31 2.13
CA SER A 646 5.72 -21.05 2.58
C SER A 646 6.08 -21.65 3.94
N GLU A 647 5.11 -22.09 4.74
CA GLU A 647 5.36 -22.85 5.97
C GLU A 647 5.62 -24.33 5.72
N ASN A 648 5.11 -24.86 4.61
CA ASN A 648 5.29 -26.25 4.21
C ASN A 648 6.35 -26.38 3.11
N LEU A 649 7.62 -26.24 3.51
CA LEU A 649 8.75 -26.30 2.59
C LEU A 649 9.26 -27.73 2.36
N GLY A 650 9.64 -28.04 1.13
CA GLY A 650 10.48 -29.20 0.81
C GLY A 650 11.84 -29.16 1.53
N PRO A 651 12.63 -30.25 1.46
CA PRO A 651 13.93 -30.32 2.12
C PRO A 651 14.91 -29.25 1.60
N ALA A 652 15.84 -28.84 2.44
CA ALA A 652 16.89 -27.90 2.06
C ALA A 652 17.84 -28.50 1.01
N GLU A 653 18.24 -27.70 0.03
CA GLU A 653 19.15 -28.07 -1.05
C GLU A 653 20.59 -28.19 -0.54
N ARG A 654 21.34 -29.20 -0.99
CA ARG A 654 22.74 -29.36 -0.60
C ARG A 654 23.60 -28.24 -1.19
N GLY A 655 24.47 -27.65 -0.38
CA GLY A 655 25.43 -26.62 -0.82
C GLY A 655 24.89 -25.19 -0.84
N VAL A 656 23.59 -24.98 -0.61
CA VAL A 656 23.00 -23.63 -0.50
C VAL A 656 22.93 -23.22 0.98
N ARG A 657 23.44 -22.02 1.30
CA ARG A 657 23.40 -21.47 2.67
C ARG A 657 22.17 -20.59 2.88
N GLY A 658 21.74 -20.45 4.13
CA GLY A 658 20.66 -19.53 4.50
C GLY A 658 19.29 -19.94 3.93
N GLN A 659 18.91 -21.21 4.08
CA GLN A 659 17.65 -21.76 3.56
C GLN A 659 16.55 -21.81 4.63
N GLY A 660 16.30 -20.67 5.28
CA GLY A 660 15.24 -20.52 6.28
C GLY A 660 13.82 -20.46 5.69
N VAL A 661 12.85 -20.30 6.57
CA VAL A 661 11.44 -19.99 6.27
C VAL A 661 11.30 -18.46 6.19
N PRO A 662 10.51 -17.89 5.25
CA PRO A 662 10.19 -16.46 5.26
C PRO A 662 9.62 -16.00 6.60
N THR A 663 9.83 -14.71 6.91
CA THR A 663 9.40 -14.14 8.20
C THR A 663 7.87 -14.07 8.34
N VAL A 664 7.16 -14.14 7.23
CA VAL A 664 5.70 -14.16 7.14
C VAL A 664 5.28 -15.33 6.25
N GLU A 665 4.07 -15.83 6.46
CA GLU A 665 3.47 -16.90 5.66
C GLU A 665 2.94 -16.32 4.35
N PHE A 666 3.52 -16.74 3.23
CA PHE A 666 2.97 -16.54 1.89
C PHE A 666 2.22 -17.80 1.45
N LEU A 667 0.98 -17.62 1.00
CA LEU A 667 0.18 -18.69 0.42
C LEU A 667 -0.24 -18.35 -0.99
N HIS A 668 -0.12 -19.32 -1.89
CA HIS A 668 -0.69 -19.26 -3.23
C HIS A 668 -1.87 -20.21 -3.35
N GLY A 669 -2.95 -19.66 -3.90
CA GLY A 669 -4.25 -20.29 -3.90
C GLY A 669 -4.89 -20.17 -2.52
N LEU A 670 -6.18 -19.90 -2.52
CA LEU A 670 -6.95 -19.68 -1.31
C LEU A 670 -7.39 -21.06 -0.78
N GLN A 671 -6.42 -21.80 -0.23
CA GLN A 671 -6.67 -23.16 0.26
C GLN A 671 -7.77 -23.11 1.32
N PHE A 672 -8.78 -23.96 1.15
CA PHE A 672 -9.97 -23.96 1.99
C PHE A 672 -10.76 -22.64 1.97
N ALA A 673 -10.75 -21.90 0.86
CA ALA A 673 -11.65 -20.76 0.64
C ALA A 673 -12.88 -21.13 -0.21
N GLY A 674 -13.02 -22.39 -0.63
CA GLY A 674 -14.13 -22.82 -1.50
C GLY A 674 -14.01 -22.36 -2.95
N ILE A 675 -12.80 -22.01 -3.40
CA ILE A 675 -12.50 -21.59 -4.78
C ILE A 675 -11.17 -22.14 -5.28
N ALA A 676 -11.15 -22.50 -6.55
CA ALA A 676 -9.92 -22.87 -7.25
C ALA A 676 -9.02 -21.63 -7.48
N PRO A 677 -7.69 -21.80 -7.49
CA PRO A 677 -6.75 -20.72 -7.76
C PRO A 677 -6.99 -20.20 -9.17
N ILE A 678 -7.02 -18.87 -9.29
CA ILE A 678 -7.26 -18.20 -10.57
C ILE A 678 -5.96 -18.04 -11.39
N THR A 679 -4.81 -18.41 -10.82
CA THR A 679 -3.49 -18.40 -11.47
C THR A 679 -2.71 -19.66 -11.14
N ALA A 680 -1.75 -20.04 -11.99
CA ALA A 680 -0.84 -21.14 -11.71
C ALA A 680 0.19 -20.78 -10.62
N ALA A 681 0.81 -21.78 -9.96
CA ALA A 681 1.80 -21.55 -8.89
C ALA A 681 3.02 -20.71 -9.28
N ASN A 682 3.38 -20.76 -10.56
CA ASN A 682 4.55 -20.07 -11.10
C ASN A 682 4.22 -18.67 -11.63
N ASP A 683 2.97 -18.20 -11.49
CA ASP A 683 2.57 -16.87 -11.94
C ASP A 683 3.42 -15.78 -11.24
N PRO A 684 4.06 -14.87 -12.00
CA PRO A 684 4.90 -13.82 -11.43
C PRO A 684 4.11 -12.60 -10.94
N PHE A 685 2.78 -12.58 -11.08
CA PHE A 685 1.89 -11.49 -10.69
C PHE A 685 1.07 -11.89 -9.45
N TRP A 686 1.48 -11.40 -8.28
CA TRP A 686 0.84 -11.78 -7.02
C TRP A 686 -0.13 -10.70 -6.56
N ASN A 687 -1.43 -11.01 -6.54
CA ASN A 687 -2.45 -10.14 -5.95
C ASN A 687 -2.83 -10.69 -4.58
N MET A 688 -2.28 -10.10 -3.54
CA MET A 688 -2.25 -10.67 -2.20
C MET A 688 -3.17 -9.91 -1.26
N ARG A 689 -3.93 -10.66 -0.47
CA ARG A 689 -4.63 -10.13 0.71
C ARG A 689 -3.75 -10.34 1.93
N ALA A 690 -3.48 -9.29 2.68
CA ALA A 690 -2.63 -9.34 3.86
C ALA A 690 -3.48 -9.12 5.12
N PHE A 691 -3.45 -10.08 6.03
CA PHE A 691 -4.25 -10.01 7.25
C PHE A 691 -3.67 -9.02 8.25
N ASP A 692 -4.48 -8.65 9.25
CA ASP A 692 -4.12 -7.64 10.24
C ASP A 692 -2.81 -7.93 10.99
N ASN A 693 -2.44 -9.20 11.10
CA ASN A 693 -1.16 -9.59 11.68
C ASN A 693 0.03 -9.39 10.74
N ALA A 694 -0.13 -8.94 9.49
CA ALA A 694 0.95 -8.58 8.55
C ALA A 694 0.77 -7.16 7.97
N LEU A 695 -0.47 -6.73 7.74
CA LEU A 695 -0.83 -5.42 7.22
C LEU A 695 -2.29 -5.11 7.61
N ALA A 696 -2.49 -4.54 8.80
CA ALA A 696 -3.84 -4.19 9.26
C ALA A 696 -4.40 -2.95 8.56
N ARG A 697 -3.70 -1.83 8.66
CA ARG A 697 -4.23 -0.52 8.25
C ARG A 697 -3.71 -0.06 6.89
N HIS A 698 -4.31 1.02 6.39
CA HIS A 698 -3.78 1.76 5.23
C HIS A 698 -2.27 2.06 5.36
N ASP A 699 -1.86 2.47 6.57
CA ASP A 699 -0.46 2.77 6.94
C ASP A 699 0.20 1.66 7.78
N GLY A 700 -0.40 0.47 7.81
CA GLY A 700 0.05 -0.68 8.60
C GLY A 700 1.33 -1.36 8.10
N TYR A 701 1.97 -0.80 7.08
CA TYR A 701 3.15 -1.37 6.42
C TYR A 701 4.47 -1.12 7.17
N ARG A 702 4.39 -0.55 8.39
CA ARG A 702 5.55 -0.24 9.26
C ARG A 702 6.02 -1.43 10.12
N LEU A 703 5.36 -2.58 10.02
CA LEU A 703 5.68 -3.78 10.79
C LEU A 703 7.02 -4.36 10.31
N THR A 704 7.92 -4.68 11.25
CA THR A 704 9.25 -5.18 10.89
C THR A 704 9.22 -6.51 10.13
N SER A 705 8.27 -7.39 10.46
CA SER A 705 8.01 -8.65 9.75
C SER A 705 7.62 -8.40 8.28
N PHE A 706 6.68 -7.48 8.04
CA PHE A 706 6.27 -7.06 6.71
C PHE A 706 7.44 -6.47 5.91
N ILE A 707 8.19 -5.55 6.51
CA ILE A 707 9.37 -4.93 5.88
C ILE A 707 10.40 -6.02 5.53
N CYS A 708 10.69 -6.94 6.46
CA CYS A 708 11.60 -8.07 6.21
C CYS A 708 11.12 -8.94 5.04
N ALA A 709 9.84 -9.34 5.04
CA ALA A 709 9.26 -10.18 4.00
C ALA A 709 9.37 -9.57 2.61
N VAL A 710 9.06 -8.28 2.46
CA VAL A 710 9.21 -7.54 1.19
C VAL A 710 10.66 -7.53 0.74
N HIS A 711 11.60 -7.30 1.65
CA HIS A 711 13.02 -7.31 1.34
C HIS A 711 13.55 -8.71 0.98
N GLN A 712 13.07 -9.77 1.64
CA GLN A 712 13.42 -11.16 1.32
C GLN A 712 13.08 -11.53 -0.13
N LEU A 713 11.98 -11.01 -0.70
CA LEU A 713 11.61 -11.26 -2.11
C LEU A 713 12.66 -10.73 -3.12
N VAL A 714 13.46 -9.74 -2.74
CA VAL A 714 14.44 -9.08 -3.62
C VAL A 714 15.87 -9.44 -3.24
N ILE A 715 16.22 -9.28 -1.96
CA ILE A 715 17.58 -9.48 -1.47
C ILE A 715 17.95 -10.96 -1.53
N ASP A 716 17.04 -11.86 -1.16
CA ASP A 716 17.36 -13.29 -1.09
C ASP A 716 17.21 -13.99 -2.43
N ASP A 717 17.85 -15.14 -2.55
CA ASP A 717 17.75 -15.99 -3.72
C ASP A 717 16.61 -17.01 -3.58
N ILE A 718 15.36 -16.54 -3.69
CA ILE A 718 14.18 -17.33 -3.33
C ILE A 718 13.86 -18.48 -4.31
N THR A 719 14.34 -18.42 -5.55
CA THR A 719 14.17 -19.49 -6.56
C THR A 719 15.47 -20.03 -7.14
N GLY A 720 16.49 -19.17 -7.15
CA GLY A 720 17.83 -19.39 -7.62
C GLY A 720 18.11 -19.76 -9.04
N VAL A 721 17.42 -19.00 -9.87
CA VAL A 721 18.05 -18.31 -10.98
C VAL A 721 18.94 -17.18 -10.45
N PRO A 722 20.25 -17.17 -10.75
CA PRO A 722 21.11 -16.04 -10.43
C PRO A 722 20.66 -14.79 -11.22
N GLN A 723 20.69 -13.63 -10.56
CA GLN A 723 20.10 -12.38 -11.07
C GLN A 723 20.79 -11.84 -12.34
N ASP A 724 22.05 -12.20 -12.58
CA ASP A 724 22.83 -11.84 -13.76
C ASP A 724 22.28 -12.46 -15.06
N MET A 725 21.71 -13.66 -14.98
CA MET A 725 20.97 -14.27 -16.10
C MET A 725 19.69 -13.49 -16.44
N ILE A 726 19.07 -12.83 -15.46
CA ILE A 726 17.85 -12.04 -15.67
C ILE A 726 18.18 -10.68 -16.30
N SER A 727 19.29 -10.05 -15.89
CA SER A 727 19.76 -8.77 -16.45
C SER A 727 20.19 -8.84 -17.92
N THR A 728 20.61 -10.01 -18.40
CA THR A 728 21.01 -10.24 -19.80
C THR A 728 19.86 -10.63 -20.73
N MET A 729 18.67 -10.92 -20.19
CA MET A 729 17.45 -11.21 -20.99
C MET A 729 16.67 -9.95 -21.40
N ARG A 730 17.15 -8.76 -21.05
CA ARG A 730 16.50 -7.47 -21.32
C ARG A 730 16.84 -6.89 -22.68
#